data_AF-A0A7S2LI62-F1
#
_entry.id   AF-A0A7S2LI62-F1
#
_cell.length_a   1.000
_cell.length_b   1.000
_cell.length_c   1.000
_cell.angle_alpha   90.00
_cell.angle_beta   90.00
_cell.angle_gamma   90.00
#
_symmetry.space_group_name_H-M   'P 1'
#
loop_
_entity.id
_entity.type
_entity.pdbx_description
1 polymer ?
#
loop_
_entity_poly.entity_id
_entity_poly.type
_entity_poly.pdbx_seq_one_letter_code
_entity_poly.pdbx_strand_id
1 'polypeptide(L)'
;MKAGHLLDMLPAIVRNYSFPISYADNAAAVTPFASSASSNNNNSTGGSQRRHVPGVFGQSANTADQNISAARFATAFRKARKLPFDLTPDEFEGDNLANYICNFCRWGANTAVPKYFNEDLEGRDNNKCLGAITKIQYIGKHLDDLRRNVLPHHPDFKGLKDTEVPEWWTKLRKGYTDEANRFQTKNPGDEVFGHPDVIPLYRDLRHRRGGKDVDWPDDPRVMVDVRMILLSLWKNKKKGDDNMESSNLTYDTFDACGRGGEVKFQNYNDWRFDHLLQVVDAPWQETKILDCYSRAGLSDDDWLFDFYVQKGAFYMCEKGLYRTDEQVKKGFEHAVYPSLHARSDNSVAKIISNILKKEVANKLGEDWEDLERVTSRGLRSGSVSQLSMFPNITVFQATALTGHSIGNLRSYLDQRNLVKALPAANAIHQNKSLYTESVLPTLQSISADPGSANEEVFKKLMGSMFTVSIEDFSPGGKHYIILVTCALSLIRHYRDIIKDCGAANVVTRKLVSHASNINIRHLGNPYLKPAGVIELWCDLINDDISKRKEIKDAEALKDDHKSSVVMGLMTSIATDVREQKDQSAGLVNNLATAKSIEIQLLEELEDCKAFRARLEAENASLRQKLNDSDEKMRKYRKMLEATIANTPDKIGSSEEHLSPVRKRSRLSYDEGEQDNHVEMLSDVFDGEDPAAATTTAAASVPTTTAALAEQSPAVENANPSSSSNTAHPIMVPTNSNVTATTANSNATTSTTSTAHSSEGDIRINWTNGAESASDKGKRFLDVLLELCDAGLVQPGKKLKNTAIPASILKNPSGMTHCLEVGDFCCDSADIDLVATYNEKHGDNTKKVQAINAAVRIEDAIYHKVFEFKEKRPEEYTKVPGRNFLGMAKHIKEYRTRIKNANTMDTRILLSVPLMEVEDLKRIEMGEVDPSPSATVESQIQEEEEHVLHAADAAAVSTGGVGSAVHGARGRTAGGVQRSIVSFAAPILRRTASGGEPSNVADGQVEGL
;
A
#
# COMPACT_ATOMS: atom_id res chain seq x y z
N MET A 1 -37.19 -40.47 26.44
CA MET A 1 -37.37 -39.03 26.09
C MET A 1 -37.73 -38.93 24.60
N LYS A 2 -38.21 -37.79 24.08
CA LYS A 2 -38.57 -37.64 22.65
C LYS A 2 -37.39 -37.11 21.83
N ALA A 3 -37.17 -37.67 20.65
CA ALA A 3 -35.93 -37.53 19.87
C ALA A 3 -35.58 -36.11 19.37
N GLY A 4 -36.55 -35.21 19.20
CA GLY A 4 -36.31 -33.86 18.66
C GLY A 4 -35.24 -33.08 19.43
N HIS A 5 -35.26 -33.19 20.77
CA HIS A 5 -34.38 -32.41 21.65
C HIS A 5 -32.87 -32.70 21.48
N LEU A 6 -32.51 -33.85 20.88
CA LEU A 6 -31.13 -34.23 20.62
C LEU A 6 -30.64 -33.75 19.23
N LEU A 7 -31.57 -33.65 18.27
CA LEU A 7 -31.32 -33.08 16.94
C LEU A 7 -31.12 -31.56 17.00
N ASP A 8 -31.85 -30.87 17.86
CA ASP A 8 -31.70 -29.41 18.05
C ASP A 8 -30.39 -29.04 18.75
N MET A 9 -29.84 -29.93 19.58
CA MET A 9 -28.55 -29.71 20.27
C MET A 9 -27.32 -30.14 19.45
N LEU A 10 -27.48 -30.90 18.38
CA LEU A 10 -26.37 -31.38 17.53
C LEU A 10 -25.43 -30.26 17.04
N PRO A 11 -25.90 -29.09 16.58
CA PRO A 11 -25.04 -27.97 16.17
C PRO A 11 -24.19 -27.37 17.29
N ALA A 12 -24.50 -27.63 18.57
CA ALA A 12 -23.71 -27.21 19.73
C ALA A 12 -22.79 -28.34 20.23
N ILE A 13 -23.28 -29.58 20.29
CA ILE A 13 -22.50 -30.76 20.73
C ILE A 13 -21.32 -31.04 19.78
N VAL A 14 -21.40 -30.66 18.51
CA VAL A 14 -20.26 -30.71 17.56
C VAL A 14 -19.12 -29.74 17.92
N ARG A 15 -19.36 -28.68 18.72
CA ARG A 15 -18.38 -27.59 18.92
C ARG A 15 -17.43 -27.75 20.12
N ASN A 16 -17.82 -28.50 21.14
CA ASN A 16 -17.29 -28.31 22.52
C ASN A 16 -16.46 -29.48 23.09
N TYR A 17 -15.98 -30.42 22.28
CA TYR A 17 -15.06 -31.48 22.74
C TYR A 17 -13.86 -31.65 21.82
N SER A 18 -12.69 -31.24 22.29
CA SER A 18 -11.38 -31.45 21.68
C SER A 18 -10.49 -32.27 22.61
N PHE A 19 -10.18 -33.51 22.24
CA PHE A 19 -9.15 -34.31 22.91
C PHE A 19 -7.77 -33.97 22.34
N PRO A 20 -6.70 -33.91 23.18
CA PRO A 20 -5.34 -33.77 22.68
C PRO A 20 -4.91 -35.05 21.96
N ILE A 21 -4.43 -34.92 20.73
CA ILE A 21 -3.70 -35.98 20.02
C ILE A 21 -2.22 -35.70 20.24
N SER A 22 -1.61 -36.40 21.19
CA SER A 22 -0.15 -36.43 21.32
C SER A 22 0.42 -37.33 20.22
N TYR A 23 1.06 -36.74 19.23
CA TYR A 23 2.03 -37.48 18.41
C TYR A 23 3.25 -37.74 19.29
N ALA A 24 3.64 -39.01 19.41
CA ALA A 24 4.81 -39.40 20.18
C ALA A 24 6.07 -39.22 19.32
N ASP A 25 7.09 -38.56 19.87
CA ASP A 25 8.42 -38.49 19.27
C ASP A 25 9.02 -39.90 19.10
N ASN A 26 9.36 -40.28 17.88
CA ASN A 26 10.34 -41.34 17.56
C ASN A 26 10.60 -41.45 16.05
N ALA A 27 11.57 -40.68 15.54
CA ALA A 27 12.11 -40.83 14.18
C ALA A 27 13.55 -40.27 14.07
N ALA A 28 14.46 -40.74 14.93
CA ALA A 28 15.87 -40.34 14.88
C ALA A 28 16.67 -41.19 13.88
N ALA A 29 17.52 -40.51 13.09
CA ALA A 29 18.72 -41.02 12.40
C ALA A 29 18.64 -42.36 11.62
N VAL A 30 18.51 -42.25 10.30
CA VAL A 30 19.14 -43.19 9.35
C VAL A 30 19.85 -42.37 8.27
N THR A 31 21.13 -42.67 8.02
CA THR A 31 21.96 -42.02 6.99
C THR A 31 21.77 -42.66 5.62
N PRO A 32 22.01 -41.92 4.51
CA PRO A 32 21.83 -42.44 3.17
C PRO A 32 22.98 -43.37 2.76
N PHE A 33 22.66 -44.45 2.06
CA PHE A 33 23.59 -45.18 1.19
C PHE A 33 22.98 -45.30 -0.19
N ALA A 34 23.73 -44.88 -1.21
CA ALA A 34 23.26 -44.90 -2.60
C ALA A 34 23.53 -46.27 -3.24
N SER A 35 22.56 -46.76 -4.02
CA SER A 35 22.81 -47.73 -5.08
C SER A 35 21.83 -47.53 -6.23
N SER A 36 22.35 -47.60 -7.45
CA SER A 36 21.58 -47.47 -8.69
C SER A 36 21.04 -48.83 -9.13
N ALA A 37 19.76 -48.88 -9.49
CA ALA A 37 19.17 -50.03 -10.20
C ALA A 37 18.15 -49.52 -11.22
N SER A 38 18.18 -50.10 -12.42
CA SER A 38 17.33 -49.71 -13.54
C SER A 38 15.95 -50.39 -13.49
N SER A 39 15.02 -49.89 -14.29
CA SER A 39 13.67 -50.41 -14.50
C SER A 39 13.62 -51.93 -14.71
N ASN A 40 12.65 -52.59 -14.08
CA ASN A 40 11.87 -53.59 -14.82
C ASN A 40 10.48 -53.84 -14.22
N ASN A 41 9.55 -54.24 -15.09
CA ASN A 41 8.26 -54.79 -14.67
C ASN A 41 8.46 -56.16 -14.03
N ASN A 42 7.67 -56.48 -12.99
CA ASN A 42 6.84 -57.69 -13.08
C ASN A 42 5.66 -57.73 -12.10
N ASN A 43 4.70 -58.60 -12.41
CA ASN A 43 3.40 -58.67 -11.76
C ASN A 43 3.23 -60.01 -11.02
N SER A 44 3.39 -60.04 -9.69
CA SER A 44 3.19 -61.27 -8.90
C SER A 44 2.74 -61.01 -7.46
N THR A 45 1.42 -61.03 -7.27
CA THR A 45 0.69 -61.59 -6.10
C THR A 45 1.42 -61.70 -4.74
N GLY A 46 1.18 -60.75 -3.84
CA GLY A 46 1.24 -60.95 -2.39
C GLY A 46 -0.19 -60.99 -1.83
N GLY A 47 -0.58 -62.06 -1.13
CA GLY A 47 -1.97 -62.32 -0.76
C GLY A 47 -2.42 -61.68 0.56
N SER A 48 -3.18 -60.58 0.49
CA SER A 48 -4.17 -60.23 1.50
C SER A 48 -5.57 -60.45 0.92
N GLN A 49 -6.50 -60.99 1.72
CA GLN A 49 -7.85 -61.37 1.25
C GLN A 49 -8.71 -60.14 0.95
N ARG A 50 -8.60 -59.63 -0.28
CA ARG A 50 -9.56 -58.64 -0.80
C ARG A 50 -10.96 -59.25 -0.77
N ARG A 51 -11.88 -58.62 -0.04
CA ARG A 51 -13.33 -58.75 -0.30
C ARG A 51 -13.61 -58.24 -1.71
N HIS A 52 -13.57 -59.14 -2.69
CA HIS A 52 -13.94 -58.82 -4.06
C HIS A 52 -15.45 -58.70 -4.12
N VAL A 53 -15.96 -57.47 -4.01
CA VAL A 53 -17.36 -57.17 -4.35
C VAL A 53 -17.58 -57.67 -5.79
N PRO A 54 -18.56 -58.55 -6.06
CA PRO A 54 -18.84 -59.00 -7.42
C PRO A 54 -19.26 -57.80 -8.28
N GLY A 55 -18.68 -57.67 -9.47
CA GLY A 55 -19.10 -56.64 -10.42
C GLY A 55 -20.53 -56.92 -10.88
N VAL A 56 -21.45 -55.99 -10.63
CA VAL A 56 -22.84 -56.13 -11.10
C VAL A 56 -22.84 -56.04 -12.63
N PHE A 57 -23.50 -56.99 -13.29
CA PHE A 57 -23.51 -57.07 -14.75
C PHE A 57 -24.08 -55.77 -15.36
N GLY A 58 -23.30 -55.11 -16.23
CA GLY A 58 -23.65 -53.80 -16.80
C GLY A 58 -23.17 -52.58 -16.00
N GLN A 59 -22.51 -52.73 -14.84
CA GLN A 59 -21.96 -51.61 -14.08
C GLN A 59 -20.68 -51.04 -14.74
N SER A 60 -20.58 -49.71 -14.85
CA SER A 60 -19.39 -49.05 -15.40
C SER A 60 -18.18 -49.11 -14.45
N ALA A 61 -16.96 -49.23 -15.00
CA ALA A 61 -15.72 -49.35 -14.23
C ALA A 61 -15.53 -48.22 -13.20
N ASN A 62 -15.76 -46.96 -13.61
CA ASN A 62 -15.74 -45.80 -12.71
C ASN A 62 -16.66 -45.95 -11.49
N THR A 63 -17.81 -46.64 -11.63
CA THR A 63 -18.71 -46.89 -10.51
C THR A 63 -18.18 -47.97 -9.58
N ALA A 64 -17.57 -49.03 -10.13
CA ALA A 64 -16.93 -50.10 -9.36
C ALA A 64 -15.72 -49.57 -8.56
N ASP A 65 -14.84 -48.78 -9.17
CA ASP A 65 -13.67 -48.17 -8.50
C ASP A 65 -14.08 -47.24 -7.35
N GLN A 66 -15.17 -46.48 -7.51
CA GLN A 66 -15.75 -45.69 -6.43
C GLN A 66 -16.36 -46.56 -5.31
N ASN A 67 -16.94 -47.73 -5.63
CA ASN A 67 -17.46 -48.65 -4.61
C ASN A 67 -16.30 -49.26 -3.80
N ILE A 68 -15.22 -49.67 -4.47
CA ILE A 68 -13.98 -50.13 -3.83
C ILE A 68 -13.38 -49.02 -2.95
N SER A 69 -13.35 -47.78 -3.45
CA SER A 69 -12.86 -46.62 -2.69
C SER A 69 -13.72 -46.32 -1.46
N ALA A 70 -15.04 -46.42 -1.58
CA ALA A 70 -15.96 -46.24 -0.46
C ALA A 70 -15.79 -47.32 0.62
N ALA A 71 -15.61 -48.59 0.21
CA ALA A 71 -15.32 -49.70 1.12
C ALA A 71 -14.02 -49.47 1.89
N ARG A 72 -12.92 -49.09 1.21
CA ARG A 72 -11.65 -48.73 1.88
C ARG A 72 -11.81 -47.58 2.87
N PHE A 73 -12.63 -46.58 2.56
CA PHE A 73 -12.86 -45.45 3.46
C PHE A 73 -13.60 -45.87 4.74
N ALA A 74 -14.53 -46.81 4.63
CA ALA A 74 -15.18 -47.43 5.79
C ALA A 74 -14.21 -48.33 6.59
N THR A 75 -13.38 -49.13 5.93
CA THR A 75 -12.31 -49.92 6.58
C THR A 75 -11.36 -49.02 7.37
N ALA A 76 -10.90 -47.92 6.78
CA ALA A 76 -10.01 -46.96 7.44
C ALA A 76 -10.69 -46.30 8.66
N PHE A 77 -11.97 -45.92 8.56
CA PHE A 77 -12.74 -45.41 9.69
C PHE A 77 -12.85 -46.44 10.83
N ARG A 78 -13.21 -47.68 10.51
CA ARG A 78 -13.35 -48.76 11.51
C ARG A 78 -12.02 -49.08 12.18
N LYS A 79 -10.91 -49.14 11.41
CA LYS A 79 -9.54 -49.28 11.90
C LYS A 79 -9.15 -48.13 12.85
N ALA A 80 -9.39 -46.88 12.45
CA ALA A 80 -9.14 -45.70 13.29
C ALA A 80 -10.00 -45.64 14.56
N ARG A 81 -11.15 -46.33 14.59
CA ARG A 81 -12.02 -46.48 15.76
C ARG A 81 -11.84 -47.78 16.54
N LYS A 82 -10.92 -48.67 16.12
CA LYS A 82 -10.72 -50.02 16.68
C LYS A 82 -11.99 -50.89 16.67
N LEU A 83 -12.86 -50.69 15.69
CA LEU A 83 -14.05 -51.51 15.47
C LEU A 83 -13.70 -52.78 14.66
N PRO A 84 -14.43 -53.89 14.81
CA PRO A 84 -14.22 -55.12 14.03
C PRO A 84 -14.30 -54.86 12.51
N PHE A 85 -13.53 -55.58 11.70
CA PHE A 85 -13.63 -55.47 10.22
C PHE A 85 -14.89 -56.13 9.65
N ASP A 86 -15.54 -57.00 10.43
CA ASP A 86 -16.82 -57.59 10.11
C ASP A 86 -17.96 -56.73 10.66
N LEU A 87 -19.05 -56.70 9.91
CA LEU A 87 -20.26 -55.92 10.20
C LEU A 87 -21.34 -56.90 10.65
N THR A 88 -21.66 -56.91 11.94
CA THR A 88 -22.77 -57.71 12.49
C THR A 88 -24.05 -56.87 12.57
N PRO A 89 -25.25 -57.44 12.36
CA PRO A 89 -26.50 -56.70 12.50
C PRO A 89 -26.65 -56.05 13.89
N ASP A 90 -26.21 -56.77 14.92
CA ASP A 90 -26.23 -56.43 16.34
C ASP A 90 -25.53 -55.08 16.66
N GLU A 91 -24.51 -54.70 15.88
CA GLU A 91 -23.81 -53.40 16.05
C GLU A 91 -24.73 -52.21 15.76
N PHE A 92 -25.75 -52.39 14.94
CA PHE A 92 -26.52 -51.31 14.32
C PHE A 92 -27.94 -51.16 14.85
N GLU A 93 -28.39 -51.99 15.80
CA GLU A 93 -29.77 -51.97 16.30
C GLU A 93 -30.25 -50.60 16.80
N GLY A 94 -31.47 -50.22 16.40
CA GLY A 94 -32.11 -48.98 16.83
C GLY A 94 -31.38 -47.74 16.32
N ASP A 95 -31.10 -46.79 17.21
CA ASP A 95 -30.39 -45.54 16.87
C ASP A 95 -28.91 -45.77 16.51
N ASN A 96 -28.35 -46.98 16.71
CA ASN A 96 -26.93 -47.24 16.53
C ASN A 96 -26.46 -47.07 15.07
N LEU A 97 -27.29 -47.42 14.07
CA LEU A 97 -27.01 -47.13 12.66
C LEU A 97 -26.79 -45.63 12.41
N ALA A 98 -27.70 -44.78 12.90
CA ALA A 98 -27.62 -43.34 12.75
C ALA A 98 -26.40 -42.76 13.50
N ASN A 99 -26.12 -43.26 14.71
CA ASN A 99 -24.96 -42.88 15.50
C ASN A 99 -23.62 -43.28 14.84
N TYR A 100 -23.54 -44.49 14.26
CA TYR A 100 -22.37 -44.96 13.51
C TYR A 100 -22.07 -44.06 12.31
N ILE A 101 -23.07 -43.79 11.46
CA ILE A 101 -22.91 -42.92 10.30
C ILE A 101 -22.61 -41.47 10.72
N CYS A 102 -23.20 -40.97 11.81
CA CYS A 102 -22.86 -39.66 12.37
C CYS A 102 -21.39 -39.57 12.83
N ASN A 103 -20.85 -40.64 13.43
CA ASN A 103 -19.45 -40.69 13.85
C ASN A 103 -18.49 -40.87 12.67
N PHE A 104 -18.89 -41.60 11.62
CA PHE A 104 -18.15 -41.70 10.35
C PHE A 104 -18.11 -40.33 9.64
N CYS A 105 -19.25 -39.62 9.60
CA CYS A 105 -19.33 -38.23 9.13
C CYS A 105 -18.42 -37.29 9.94
N ARG A 106 -18.46 -37.30 11.27
CA ARG A 106 -17.59 -36.46 12.11
C ARG A 106 -16.11 -36.71 11.86
N TRP A 107 -15.69 -37.97 11.72
CA TRP A 107 -14.31 -38.33 11.42
C TRP A 107 -13.92 -37.88 10.00
N GLY A 108 -14.68 -38.28 8.98
CA GLY A 108 -14.40 -37.95 7.59
C GLY A 108 -14.47 -36.45 7.25
N ALA A 109 -15.10 -35.63 8.10
CA ALA A 109 -15.09 -34.16 7.98
C ALA A 109 -13.77 -33.55 8.46
N ASN A 110 -13.10 -34.19 9.43
CA ASN A 110 -11.92 -33.69 10.15
C ASN A 110 -10.68 -34.57 9.96
N THR A 111 -10.56 -35.26 8.83
CA THR A 111 -9.45 -36.19 8.54
C THR A 111 -8.97 -36.00 7.11
N ALA A 112 -7.65 -35.87 6.94
CA ALA A 112 -6.98 -35.88 5.65
C ALA A 112 -7.22 -37.23 4.94
N VAL A 113 -7.48 -37.22 3.63
CA VAL A 113 -7.69 -38.46 2.84
C VAL A 113 -7.13 -38.25 1.44
N PRO A 114 -5.94 -38.79 1.10
CA PRO A 114 -5.38 -38.71 -0.23
C PRO A 114 -6.31 -39.27 -1.30
N LYS A 115 -6.25 -38.76 -2.52
CA LYS A 115 -7.14 -39.19 -3.62
C LYS A 115 -6.97 -40.66 -4.02
N TYR A 116 -5.77 -41.22 -3.81
CA TYR A 116 -5.39 -42.58 -4.22
C TYR A 116 -4.91 -43.41 -3.02
N PHE A 117 -5.79 -43.53 -2.03
CA PHE A 117 -5.50 -44.08 -0.70
C PHE A 117 -5.65 -45.61 -0.59
N ASN A 118 -4.91 -46.20 0.34
CA ASN A 118 -5.10 -47.56 0.85
C ASN A 118 -5.98 -47.56 2.13
N GLU A 119 -6.08 -48.70 2.81
CA GLU A 119 -6.90 -48.86 4.03
C GLU A 119 -6.28 -48.21 5.28
N ASP A 120 -5.04 -47.72 5.18
CA ASP A 120 -4.29 -46.96 6.18
C ASP A 120 -4.25 -45.45 5.88
N LEU A 121 -5.02 -45.00 4.87
CA LEU A 121 -5.05 -43.64 4.33
C LEU A 121 -3.74 -43.16 3.66
N GLU A 122 -2.78 -44.05 3.42
CA GLU A 122 -1.54 -43.73 2.70
C GLU A 122 -1.85 -43.52 1.21
N GLY A 123 -1.43 -42.37 0.66
CA GLY A 123 -1.57 -42.06 -0.76
C GLY A 123 -0.39 -42.60 -1.57
N ARG A 124 -0.62 -42.99 -2.84
CA ARG A 124 0.44 -43.51 -3.71
C ARG A 124 1.41 -42.44 -4.23
N ASP A 125 0.92 -41.50 -5.06
CA ASP A 125 1.79 -40.57 -5.82
C ASP A 125 1.21 -39.14 -5.92
N ASN A 126 0.34 -38.72 -5.00
CA ASN A 126 -0.36 -37.44 -5.15
C ASN A 126 -0.81 -36.78 -3.83
N ASN A 127 -0.30 -35.58 -3.57
CA ASN A 127 -0.59 -34.75 -2.40
C ASN A 127 -2.03 -34.18 -2.35
N LYS A 128 -2.90 -34.55 -3.30
CA LYS A 128 -4.28 -34.03 -3.39
C LYS A 128 -5.23 -34.88 -2.57
N CYS A 129 -5.84 -34.28 -1.56
CA CYS A 129 -6.89 -34.92 -0.75
C CYS A 129 -8.28 -34.89 -1.42
N LEU A 130 -9.17 -35.77 -0.96
CA LEU A 130 -10.57 -35.82 -1.39
C LEU A 130 -11.35 -34.58 -0.91
N GLY A 131 -12.12 -33.97 -1.82
CA GLY A 131 -13.08 -32.92 -1.47
C GLY A 131 -14.24 -33.46 -0.63
N ALA A 132 -14.88 -32.58 0.16
CA ALA A 132 -16.02 -32.93 1.02
C ALA A 132 -17.14 -33.68 0.26
N ILE A 133 -17.43 -33.28 -0.98
CA ILE A 133 -18.44 -33.91 -1.84
C ILE A 133 -18.10 -35.38 -2.13
N THR A 134 -16.83 -35.72 -2.39
CA THR A 134 -16.41 -37.10 -2.67
C THR A 134 -16.42 -37.95 -1.41
N LYS A 135 -15.96 -37.40 -0.26
CA LYS A 135 -15.99 -38.09 1.03
C LYS A 135 -17.44 -38.44 1.45
N ILE A 136 -18.40 -37.51 1.30
CA ILE A 136 -19.81 -37.79 1.65
C ILE A 136 -20.51 -38.71 0.64
N GLN A 137 -20.07 -38.74 -0.62
CA GLN A 137 -20.49 -39.77 -1.59
C GLN A 137 -20.01 -41.16 -1.16
N TYR A 138 -18.79 -41.29 -0.66
CA TYR A 138 -18.26 -42.58 -0.17
C TYR A 138 -18.98 -43.06 1.10
N ILE A 139 -19.25 -42.18 2.07
CA ILE A 139 -20.07 -42.52 3.25
C ILE A 139 -21.49 -42.92 2.82
N GLY A 140 -22.09 -42.21 1.85
CA GLY A 140 -23.40 -42.56 1.30
C GLY A 140 -23.42 -43.92 0.58
N LYS A 141 -22.34 -44.29 -0.12
CA LYS A 141 -22.19 -45.64 -0.71
C LYS A 141 -22.05 -46.73 0.36
N HIS A 142 -21.35 -46.45 1.47
CA HIS A 142 -21.30 -47.39 2.60
C HIS A 142 -22.66 -47.57 3.29
N LEU A 143 -23.49 -46.53 3.36
CA LEU A 143 -24.86 -46.63 3.87
C LEU A 143 -25.77 -47.48 2.94
N ASP A 144 -25.59 -47.38 1.62
CA ASP A 144 -26.30 -48.21 0.64
C ASP A 144 -25.83 -49.68 0.67
N ASP A 145 -24.52 -49.91 0.86
CA ASP A 145 -23.96 -51.26 1.08
C ASP A 145 -24.49 -51.91 2.37
N LEU A 146 -24.50 -51.16 3.50
CA LEU A 146 -25.15 -51.58 4.74
C LEU A 146 -26.62 -51.94 4.51
N ARG A 147 -27.39 -51.08 3.82
CA ARG A 147 -28.81 -51.33 3.50
C ARG A 147 -29.01 -52.63 2.72
N ARG A 148 -28.19 -52.90 1.70
CA ARG A 148 -28.39 -54.05 0.79
C ARG A 148 -27.85 -55.36 1.35
N ASN A 149 -26.67 -55.33 1.96
CA ASN A 149 -25.85 -56.52 2.20
C ASN A 149 -25.72 -56.91 3.69
N VAL A 150 -26.06 -56.02 4.63
CA VAL A 150 -25.90 -56.26 6.09
C VAL A 150 -27.21 -56.09 6.86
N LEU A 151 -28.02 -55.09 6.48
CA LEU A 151 -29.17 -54.60 7.25
C LEU A 151 -30.48 -54.49 6.43
N PRO A 152 -30.85 -55.44 5.55
CA PRO A 152 -31.99 -55.32 4.63
C PRO A 152 -33.36 -55.21 5.30
N HIS A 153 -33.45 -55.43 6.61
CA HIS A 153 -34.69 -55.38 7.40
C HIS A 153 -34.66 -54.36 8.54
N HIS A 154 -33.63 -53.50 8.61
CA HIS A 154 -33.51 -52.49 9.67
C HIS A 154 -34.65 -51.46 9.62
N PRO A 155 -35.22 -51.02 10.77
CA PRO A 155 -36.36 -50.11 10.82
C PRO A 155 -36.20 -48.84 9.97
N ASP A 156 -35.02 -48.21 9.96
CA ASP A 156 -34.73 -46.98 9.20
C ASP A 156 -34.88 -47.13 7.67
N PHE A 157 -34.79 -48.35 7.13
CA PHE A 157 -34.96 -48.61 5.70
C PHE A 157 -36.37 -49.11 5.35
N LYS A 158 -37.20 -49.41 6.36
CA LYS A 158 -38.51 -50.06 6.18
C LYS A 158 -39.48 -49.10 5.48
N GLY A 159 -39.86 -49.46 4.24
CA GLY A 159 -40.80 -48.70 3.42
C GLY A 159 -40.17 -47.63 2.54
N LEU A 160 -38.84 -47.47 2.56
CA LEU A 160 -38.12 -46.62 1.61
C LEU A 160 -37.88 -47.35 0.28
N LYS A 161 -38.12 -46.69 -0.86
CA LYS A 161 -37.68 -47.17 -2.18
C LYS A 161 -36.14 -47.22 -2.26
N ASP A 162 -35.59 -47.92 -3.24
CA ASP A 162 -34.13 -48.06 -3.43
C ASP A 162 -33.41 -46.75 -3.78
N THR A 163 -34.16 -45.73 -4.19
CA THR A 163 -33.70 -44.35 -4.43
C THR A 163 -33.90 -43.42 -3.23
N GLU A 164 -34.59 -43.88 -2.18
CA GLU A 164 -34.94 -43.11 -0.98
C GLU A 164 -34.00 -43.47 0.18
N VAL A 165 -33.80 -42.50 1.08
CA VAL A 165 -32.82 -42.56 2.18
C VAL A 165 -33.44 -42.06 3.49
N PRO A 166 -32.96 -42.50 4.66
CA PRO A 166 -33.48 -42.05 5.95
C PRO A 166 -33.45 -40.53 6.10
N GLU A 167 -34.47 -39.95 6.74
CA GLU A 167 -34.59 -38.50 6.89
C GLU A 167 -33.38 -37.89 7.63
N TRP A 168 -32.87 -38.60 8.63
CA TRP A 168 -31.67 -38.20 9.37
C TRP A 168 -30.42 -38.13 8.49
N TRP A 169 -30.29 -38.97 7.46
CA TRP A 169 -29.16 -38.93 6.52
C TRP A 169 -29.19 -37.65 5.68
N THR A 170 -30.38 -37.21 5.24
CA THR A 170 -30.52 -35.94 4.50
C THR A 170 -30.09 -34.74 5.34
N LYS A 171 -30.47 -34.71 6.63
CA LYS A 171 -30.05 -33.67 7.59
C LYS A 171 -28.54 -33.74 7.89
N LEU A 172 -28.03 -34.93 8.18
CA LEU A 172 -26.62 -35.19 8.49
C LEU A 172 -25.69 -34.87 7.31
N ARG A 173 -26.08 -35.24 6.08
CA ARG A 173 -25.33 -34.94 4.85
C ARG A 173 -25.12 -33.44 4.64
N LYS A 174 -26.11 -32.61 4.96
CA LYS A 174 -25.97 -31.15 4.92
C LYS A 174 -24.96 -30.68 5.98
N GLY A 175 -25.16 -31.06 7.24
CA GLY A 175 -24.26 -30.69 8.34
C GLY A 175 -22.82 -31.16 8.15
N TYR A 176 -22.61 -32.35 7.58
CA TYR A 176 -21.30 -32.82 7.14
C TYR A 176 -20.70 -31.88 6.10
N THR A 177 -21.46 -31.52 5.07
CA THR A 177 -20.93 -30.70 3.96
C THR A 177 -20.53 -29.32 4.48
N ASP A 178 -21.34 -28.72 5.35
CA ASP A 178 -21.05 -27.44 6.00
C ASP A 178 -19.78 -27.53 6.87
N GLU A 179 -19.62 -28.57 7.71
CA GLU A 179 -18.46 -28.67 8.61
C GLU A 179 -17.18 -29.19 7.93
N ALA A 180 -17.27 -30.06 6.92
CA ALA A 180 -16.13 -30.47 6.11
C ALA A 180 -15.61 -29.31 5.23
N ASN A 181 -16.50 -28.50 4.66
CA ASN A 181 -16.12 -27.26 3.99
C ASN A 181 -15.46 -26.28 4.97
N ARG A 182 -15.96 -26.18 6.23
CA ARG A 182 -15.32 -25.37 7.28
C ARG A 182 -13.95 -25.90 7.68
N PHE A 183 -13.75 -27.22 7.77
CA PHE A 183 -12.43 -27.81 8.00
C PHE A 183 -11.47 -27.43 6.86
N GLN A 184 -11.90 -27.57 5.60
CA GLN A 184 -11.12 -27.16 4.43
C GLN A 184 -10.92 -25.62 4.31
N THR A 185 -11.73 -24.82 5.00
CA THR A 185 -11.60 -23.35 5.07
C THR A 185 -10.73 -22.89 6.26
N LYS A 186 -10.73 -23.65 7.37
CA LYS A 186 -9.85 -23.45 8.54
C LYS A 186 -8.43 -23.95 8.30
N ASN A 187 -8.29 -24.98 7.48
CA ASN A 187 -7.03 -25.51 6.97
C ASN A 187 -6.93 -25.22 5.45
N PRO A 188 -6.85 -23.94 4.99
CA PRO A 188 -6.97 -23.57 3.57
C PRO A 188 -5.66 -23.68 2.80
N GLY A 189 -4.97 -24.81 2.98
CA GLY A 189 -3.82 -25.26 2.21
C GLY A 189 -3.97 -26.75 1.90
N ASP A 190 -3.28 -27.23 0.87
CA ASP A 190 -3.02 -28.67 0.74
C ASP A 190 -2.33 -29.16 2.02
N GLU A 191 -2.66 -30.37 2.50
CA GLU A 191 -2.28 -30.88 3.84
C GLU A 191 -0.80 -31.34 3.89
N VAL A 192 0.10 -30.45 3.48
CA VAL A 192 1.54 -30.66 3.26
C VAL A 192 2.32 -29.52 3.93
N PHE A 193 2.88 -29.77 5.11
CA PHE A 193 3.85 -28.87 5.72
C PHE A 193 5.19 -28.97 4.98
N GLY A 194 5.66 -27.85 4.44
CA GLY A 194 6.82 -27.82 3.52
C GLY A 194 6.43 -28.31 2.13
N HIS A 195 6.04 -27.39 1.25
CA HIS A 195 5.67 -27.72 -0.14
C HIS A 195 6.95 -28.16 -0.89
N PRO A 196 7.12 -29.43 -1.28
CA PRO A 196 8.37 -29.87 -1.91
C PRO A 196 8.60 -29.13 -3.23
N ASP A 197 7.53 -28.77 -3.93
CA ASP A 197 7.55 -28.14 -5.25
C ASP A 197 7.84 -26.62 -5.25
N VAL A 198 8.15 -26.00 -4.10
CA VAL A 198 8.39 -24.53 -4.03
C VAL A 198 9.56 -24.17 -3.12
N ILE A 199 10.50 -23.38 -3.63
CA ILE A 199 11.61 -22.81 -2.85
C ILE A 199 11.18 -21.50 -2.16
N PRO A 200 11.44 -21.32 -0.85
CA PRO A 200 11.26 -20.04 -0.17
C PRO A 200 12.35 -19.04 -0.58
N LEU A 201 11.93 -17.88 -1.09
CA LEU A 201 12.82 -16.81 -1.53
C LEU A 201 12.97 -15.77 -0.42
N TYR A 202 14.04 -15.88 0.36
CA TYR A 202 14.38 -14.97 1.46
C TYR A 202 14.86 -13.60 0.93
N ARG A 203 14.89 -12.55 1.77
CA ARG A 203 15.38 -11.23 1.38
C ARG A 203 16.80 -11.28 0.79
N ASP A 204 17.74 -11.74 1.61
CA ASP A 204 19.17 -11.80 1.33
C ASP A 204 19.79 -12.91 2.19
N LEU A 205 20.38 -13.93 1.55
CA LEU A 205 21.04 -15.04 2.23
C LEU A 205 22.49 -14.73 2.59
N ARG A 206 23.07 -13.65 2.07
CA ARG A 206 24.46 -13.26 2.29
C ARG A 206 24.69 -12.72 3.70
N HIS A 207 23.71 -12.07 4.32
CA HIS A 207 23.85 -11.49 5.67
C HIS A 207 23.89 -12.53 6.81
N ARG A 208 23.55 -13.81 6.56
CA ARG A 208 23.85 -14.91 7.51
C ARG A 208 25.29 -15.43 7.42
N ARG A 209 26.12 -14.92 6.49
CA ARG A 209 27.58 -15.16 6.45
C ARG A 209 28.25 -14.28 7.51
N GLY A 210 28.15 -14.69 8.77
CA GLY A 210 28.56 -13.89 9.94
C GLY A 210 30.06 -13.64 10.06
N GLY A 211 30.61 -12.74 9.25
CA GLY A 211 32.00 -12.26 9.30
C GLY A 211 33.09 -13.29 8.98
N LYS A 212 32.69 -14.51 8.59
CA LYS A 212 33.56 -15.63 8.23
C LYS A 212 32.91 -16.41 7.11
N ASP A 213 33.74 -16.95 6.24
CA ASP A 213 33.34 -17.93 5.24
C ASP A 213 32.92 -19.21 5.96
N VAL A 214 31.61 -19.37 6.12
CA VAL A 214 31.02 -20.67 6.40
C VAL A 214 30.99 -21.39 5.07
N ASP A 215 31.83 -22.42 4.93
CA ASP A 215 31.85 -23.34 3.80
C ASP A 215 30.54 -24.15 3.76
N TRP A 216 29.46 -23.49 3.36
CA TRP A 216 28.31 -24.18 2.79
C TRP A 216 28.81 -24.87 1.51
N PRO A 217 28.48 -26.15 1.29
CA PRO A 217 28.80 -26.82 0.03
C PRO A 217 28.17 -26.08 -1.15
N ASP A 218 28.62 -26.36 -2.37
CA ASP A 218 28.29 -25.67 -3.63
C ASP A 218 26.82 -25.72 -4.09
N ASP A 219 25.85 -25.84 -3.17
CA ASP A 219 24.42 -25.81 -3.44
C ASP A 219 23.98 -24.44 -4.00
N PRO A 220 23.55 -24.37 -5.27
CA PRO A 220 23.17 -23.11 -5.90
C PRO A 220 21.95 -22.45 -5.24
N ARG A 221 21.14 -23.18 -4.46
CA ARG A 221 20.00 -22.64 -3.70
C ARG A 221 20.42 -21.50 -2.77
N VAL A 222 21.64 -21.55 -2.22
CA VAL A 222 22.19 -20.52 -1.31
C VAL A 222 22.49 -19.20 -2.04
N MET A 223 22.45 -19.19 -3.39
CA MET A 223 22.54 -18.00 -4.23
C MET A 223 21.18 -17.45 -4.70
N VAL A 224 20.07 -18.13 -4.40
CA VAL A 224 18.72 -17.80 -4.91
C VAL A 224 17.92 -17.08 -3.82
N ASP A 225 18.16 -15.77 -3.71
CA ASP A 225 17.42 -14.85 -2.85
C ASP A 225 16.79 -13.69 -3.65
N VAL A 226 15.91 -12.94 -3.00
CA VAL A 226 15.19 -11.82 -3.63
C VAL A 226 16.16 -10.71 -4.04
N ARG A 227 17.21 -10.43 -3.25
CA ARG A 227 18.20 -9.41 -3.59
C ARG A 227 18.93 -9.73 -4.89
N MET A 228 19.33 -10.98 -5.11
CA MET A 228 19.98 -11.45 -6.33
C MET A 228 19.09 -11.18 -7.55
N ILE A 229 17.81 -11.54 -7.45
CA ILE A 229 16.81 -11.34 -8.52
C ILE A 229 16.59 -9.85 -8.80
N LEU A 230 16.36 -9.03 -7.77
CA LEU A 230 16.17 -7.59 -7.93
C LEU A 230 17.43 -6.92 -8.53
N LEU A 231 18.63 -7.27 -8.04
CA LEU A 231 19.89 -6.78 -8.59
C LEU A 231 20.07 -7.17 -10.07
N SER A 232 19.66 -8.37 -10.47
CA SER A 232 19.69 -8.82 -11.86
C SER A 232 18.76 -7.98 -12.76
N LEU A 233 17.52 -7.73 -12.32
CA LEU A 233 16.58 -6.86 -13.04
C LEU A 233 17.13 -5.44 -13.24
N TRP A 234 17.77 -4.88 -12.21
CA TRP A 234 18.37 -3.55 -12.27
C TRP A 234 19.60 -3.50 -13.17
N LYS A 235 20.46 -4.52 -13.16
CA LYS A 235 21.63 -4.63 -14.05
C LYS A 235 21.25 -4.81 -15.52
N ASN A 236 20.33 -5.71 -15.79
CA ASN A 236 20.08 -6.23 -17.14
C ASN A 236 19.16 -5.36 -17.99
N LYS A 237 18.67 -4.21 -17.48
CA LYS A 237 17.68 -3.38 -18.16
C LYS A 237 18.23 -2.71 -19.43
N LYS A 238 17.74 -3.14 -20.60
CA LYS A 238 17.98 -2.51 -21.90
C LYS A 238 16.97 -1.39 -22.15
N LYS A 239 17.17 -0.63 -23.24
CA LYS A 239 16.28 0.46 -23.64
C LYS A 239 14.97 -0.10 -24.23
N GLY A 240 13.95 -0.23 -23.38
CA GLY A 240 12.63 -0.76 -23.75
C GLY A 240 12.12 -1.86 -22.83
N ASP A 241 12.94 -2.34 -21.88
CA ASP A 241 12.53 -3.40 -20.95
C ASP A 241 11.81 -2.81 -19.72
N ASP A 242 10.67 -3.41 -19.37
CA ASP A 242 9.84 -3.10 -18.18
C ASP A 242 10.44 -3.71 -16.89
N ASN A 243 11.77 -3.66 -16.73
CA ASN A 243 12.46 -4.29 -15.60
C ASN A 243 12.21 -3.56 -14.28
N MET A 244 11.80 -2.28 -14.26
CA MET A 244 11.51 -1.55 -13.01
C MET A 244 10.10 -1.88 -12.50
N GLU A 245 9.11 -2.02 -13.38
CA GLU A 245 7.80 -2.64 -13.08
C GLU A 245 8.03 -4.08 -12.59
N SER A 246 8.83 -4.88 -13.31
CA SER A 246 9.18 -6.24 -12.89
C SER A 246 9.87 -6.31 -11.52
N SER A 247 10.75 -5.37 -11.22
CA SER A 247 11.41 -5.21 -9.91
C SER A 247 10.39 -4.84 -8.83
N ASN A 248 9.52 -3.88 -9.12
CA ASN A 248 8.48 -3.41 -8.21
C ASN A 248 7.43 -4.49 -7.91
N LEU A 249 7.00 -5.25 -8.91
CA LEU A 249 6.07 -6.38 -8.75
C LEU A 249 6.69 -7.49 -7.88
N THR A 250 7.99 -7.74 -8.03
CA THR A 250 8.74 -8.71 -7.22
C THR A 250 8.89 -8.22 -5.78
N TYR A 251 9.32 -6.96 -5.61
CA TYR A 251 9.49 -6.30 -4.32
C TYR A 251 8.17 -6.19 -3.53
N ASP A 252 7.12 -5.57 -4.10
CA ASP A 252 5.80 -5.42 -3.44
C ASP A 252 5.22 -6.77 -3.00
N THR A 253 5.38 -7.82 -3.83
CA THR A 253 4.87 -9.16 -3.50
C THR A 253 5.66 -9.81 -2.35
N PHE A 254 6.96 -9.57 -2.25
CA PHE A 254 7.78 -10.04 -1.12
C PHE A 254 7.47 -9.28 0.17
N ASP A 255 7.53 -7.95 0.09
CA ASP A 255 7.34 -6.98 1.17
C ASP A 255 5.97 -7.11 1.85
N ALA A 256 4.88 -7.13 1.07
CA ALA A 256 3.52 -7.31 1.58
C ALA A 256 3.23 -8.73 2.11
N CYS A 257 4.21 -9.64 2.10
CA CYS A 257 4.02 -11.10 2.14
C CYS A 257 2.91 -11.57 1.19
N GLY A 258 2.71 -10.88 0.07
CA GLY A 258 1.53 -10.99 -0.77
C GLY A 258 1.52 -12.26 -1.61
N ARG A 259 0.34 -12.72 -2.04
CA ARG A 259 0.28 -13.74 -3.10
C ARG A 259 0.55 -13.06 -4.44
N GLY A 260 1.34 -13.66 -5.32
CA GLY A 260 1.71 -13.06 -6.60
C GLY A 260 0.55 -12.74 -7.57
N GLY A 261 -0.70 -13.09 -7.23
CA GLY A 261 -1.89 -12.64 -7.96
C GLY A 261 -2.53 -11.35 -7.42
N GLU A 262 -2.10 -10.86 -6.25
CA GLU A 262 -2.74 -9.77 -5.51
C GLU A 262 -2.11 -8.39 -5.77
N VAL A 263 -0.85 -8.34 -6.24
CA VAL A 263 -0.13 -7.07 -6.49
C VAL A 263 -0.84 -6.13 -7.47
N LYS A 264 -1.63 -6.69 -8.39
CA LYS A 264 -2.47 -5.95 -9.34
C LYS A 264 -3.61 -5.13 -8.72
N PHE A 265 -3.87 -5.27 -7.41
CA PHE A 265 -4.88 -4.49 -6.70
C PHE A 265 -4.29 -3.29 -5.95
N GLN A 266 -2.96 -3.08 -6.02
CA GLN A 266 -2.34 -1.85 -5.55
C GLN A 266 -2.94 -0.63 -6.27
N ASN A 267 -3.45 0.32 -5.48
CA ASN A 267 -4.18 1.49 -5.95
C ASN A 267 -3.77 2.70 -5.12
N TYR A 268 -3.29 3.76 -5.77
CA TYR A 268 -2.85 4.99 -5.10
C TYR A 268 -3.98 5.64 -4.28
N ASN A 269 -5.26 5.50 -4.65
CA ASN A 269 -6.35 6.11 -3.88
C ASN A 269 -6.50 5.54 -2.46
N ASP A 270 -6.06 4.30 -2.23
CA ASP A 270 -6.00 3.71 -0.88
C ASP A 270 -4.71 4.07 -0.13
N TRP A 271 -3.67 4.55 -0.82
CA TRP A 271 -2.39 4.93 -0.20
C TRP A 271 -2.51 6.20 0.65
N ARG A 272 -1.79 6.24 1.76
CA ARG A 272 -1.74 7.34 2.71
C ARG A 272 -0.31 7.56 3.17
N PHE A 273 0.09 8.81 3.39
CA PHE A 273 1.34 9.10 4.10
C PHE A 273 1.01 9.32 5.58
N ASP A 274 1.61 8.53 6.47
CA ASP A 274 1.50 8.72 7.90
C ASP A 274 2.59 9.70 8.37
N HIS A 275 2.17 10.90 8.76
CA HIS A 275 3.07 11.98 9.17
C HIS A 275 3.70 11.76 10.56
N LEU A 276 3.11 10.90 11.40
CA LEU A 276 3.68 10.56 12.70
C LEU A 276 4.75 9.48 12.52
N LEU A 277 4.39 8.35 11.92
CA LEU A 277 5.27 7.19 11.73
C LEU A 277 6.32 7.37 10.61
N GLN A 278 6.19 8.45 9.83
CA GLN A 278 7.05 8.79 8.69
C GLN A 278 7.16 7.66 7.65
N VAL A 279 6.01 7.11 7.26
CA VAL A 279 5.91 5.99 6.30
C VAL A 279 4.70 6.12 5.40
N VAL A 280 4.75 5.49 4.23
CA VAL A 280 3.56 5.24 3.41
C VAL A 280 2.81 4.04 3.97
N ASP A 281 1.49 4.16 4.20
CA ASP A 281 0.61 3.01 4.12
C ASP A 281 0.25 2.77 2.65
N ALA A 282 0.60 1.61 2.11
CA ALA A 282 0.28 1.15 0.77
C ALA A 282 -0.54 -0.15 0.85
N PRO A 283 -1.82 -0.09 1.29
CA PRO A 283 -2.55 -1.26 1.79
C PRO A 283 -2.62 -2.41 0.79
N TRP A 284 -2.55 -3.65 1.29
CA TRP A 284 -2.70 -4.85 0.48
C TRP A 284 -4.14 -5.35 0.48
N GLN A 285 -4.62 -5.92 -0.63
CA GLN A 285 -5.97 -6.46 -0.75
C GLN A 285 -5.93 -7.98 -0.98
N GLU A 286 -6.64 -8.74 -0.14
CA GLU A 286 -6.64 -10.19 -0.18
C GLU A 286 -7.80 -10.74 -1.04
N THR A 287 -7.50 -11.32 -2.21
CA THR A 287 -8.51 -11.81 -3.17
C THR A 287 -9.45 -12.87 -2.62
N LYS A 288 -9.00 -13.70 -1.67
CA LYS A 288 -9.80 -14.81 -1.11
C LYS A 288 -11.01 -14.35 -0.28
N ILE A 289 -10.92 -13.16 0.33
CA ILE A 289 -11.88 -12.68 1.35
C ILE A 289 -12.27 -11.20 1.17
N LEU A 290 -11.62 -10.49 0.24
CA LEU A 290 -11.82 -9.07 -0.08
C LEU A 290 -11.45 -8.07 1.04
N ASP A 291 -10.89 -8.57 2.15
CA ASP A 291 -10.25 -7.73 3.18
C ASP A 291 -9.09 -6.92 2.61
N CYS A 292 -8.80 -5.80 3.29
CA CYS A 292 -7.65 -4.95 3.02
C CYS A 292 -6.94 -4.60 4.34
N TYR A 293 -5.61 -4.76 4.38
CA TYR A 293 -4.77 -4.54 5.55
C TYR A 293 -3.60 -3.61 5.24
N SER A 294 -3.15 -2.85 6.24
CA SER A 294 -2.07 -1.86 6.08
C SER A 294 -0.70 -2.50 5.79
N ARG A 295 0.14 -1.77 5.04
CA ARG A 295 1.52 -2.14 4.71
C ARG A 295 2.41 -0.89 4.75
N ALA A 296 3.38 -0.87 5.66
CA ALA A 296 4.32 0.24 5.79
C ALA A 296 5.42 0.17 4.73
N GLY A 297 5.42 1.11 3.78
CA GLY A 297 6.54 1.33 2.84
C GLY A 297 7.69 2.04 3.54
N LEU A 298 8.75 1.30 3.86
CA LEU A 298 9.90 1.77 4.63
C LEU A 298 11.04 2.28 3.72
N SER A 299 11.81 3.27 4.22
CA SER A 299 13.16 3.51 3.71
C SER A 299 14.12 2.50 4.34
N ASP A 300 15.07 2.01 3.55
CA ASP A 300 16.02 0.94 3.91
C ASP A 300 17.47 1.43 3.70
N ASP A 301 18.45 0.69 4.20
CA ASP A 301 19.87 0.93 3.95
C ASP A 301 20.40 0.08 2.78
N ASP A 302 19.79 -1.07 2.49
CA ASP A 302 19.95 -1.75 1.21
C ASP A 302 18.98 -1.17 0.19
N TRP A 303 19.52 -0.35 -0.72
CA TRP A 303 18.77 0.39 -1.74
C TRP A 303 17.82 -0.46 -2.60
N LEU A 304 18.05 -1.78 -2.71
CA LEU A 304 17.16 -2.71 -3.41
C LEU A 304 15.84 -2.98 -2.67
N PHE A 305 15.76 -2.72 -1.37
CA PHE A 305 14.56 -2.90 -0.55
C PHE A 305 13.97 -1.58 -0.05
N ASP A 306 14.60 -0.43 -0.30
CA ASP A 306 14.02 0.88 -0.01
C ASP A 306 12.79 1.12 -0.92
N PHE A 307 11.62 1.27 -0.30
CA PHE A 307 10.33 1.46 -0.99
C PHE A 307 10.38 2.63 -1.96
N TYR A 308 11.00 3.73 -1.55
CA TYR A 308 11.04 4.99 -2.27
C TYR A 308 12.05 4.95 -3.43
N VAL A 309 13.13 4.17 -3.32
CA VAL A 309 14.02 3.83 -4.45
C VAL A 309 13.27 3.01 -5.50
N GLN A 310 12.59 1.94 -5.09
CA GLN A 310 11.85 1.07 -6.01
C GLN A 310 10.77 1.86 -6.76
N LYS A 311 9.92 2.61 -6.04
CA LYS A 311 8.87 3.45 -6.64
C LYS A 311 9.46 4.58 -7.49
N GLY A 312 10.44 5.33 -6.99
CA GLY A 312 11.09 6.40 -7.73
C GLY A 312 11.72 5.93 -9.04
N ALA A 313 12.39 4.77 -9.04
CA ALA A 313 12.99 4.21 -10.25
C ALA A 313 11.93 3.85 -11.30
N PHE A 314 10.82 3.22 -10.92
CA PHE A 314 9.68 2.94 -11.81
C PHE A 314 9.05 4.23 -12.35
N TYR A 315 8.84 5.24 -11.50
CA TYR A 315 8.24 6.52 -11.89
C TYR A 315 9.12 7.28 -12.89
N MET A 316 10.43 7.41 -12.63
CA MET A 316 11.37 8.09 -13.52
C MET A 316 11.67 7.27 -14.79
N CYS A 317 11.82 5.95 -14.69
CA CYS A 317 12.29 5.13 -15.81
C CYS A 317 11.19 4.71 -16.78
N GLU A 318 10.01 4.34 -16.27
CA GLU A 318 8.89 3.73 -17.03
C GLU A 318 7.59 4.55 -16.96
N LYS A 319 7.61 5.73 -16.31
CA LYS A 319 6.46 6.63 -16.17
C LYS A 319 5.30 6.04 -15.36
N GLY A 320 5.58 5.35 -14.24
CA GLY A 320 4.55 4.75 -13.38
C GLY A 320 3.45 5.69 -12.84
N LEU A 321 3.62 7.01 -12.93
CA LEU A 321 2.64 8.06 -12.57
C LEU A 321 1.96 8.77 -13.77
N TYR A 322 2.20 8.30 -15.00
CA TYR A 322 1.56 8.80 -16.22
C TYR A 322 0.43 7.86 -16.67
N ARG A 323 -0.70 8.41 -17.07
CA ARG A 323 -1.87 7.67 -17.56
C ARG A 323 -2.28 8.17 -18.93
N THR A 324 -2.66 7.25 -19.81
CA THR A 324 -3.28 7.60 -21.10
C THR A 324 -4.78 7.82 -20.92
N ASP A 325 -5.40 8.61 -21.80
CA ASP A 325 -6.85 8.79 -21.89
C ASP A 325 -7.61 7.45 -21.87
N GLU A 326 -7.06 6.41 -22.48
CA GLU A 326 -7.65 5.07 -22.51
C GLU A 326 -7.61 4.38 -21.14
N GLN A 327 -6.53 4.55 -20.38
CA GLN A 327 -6.42 4.05 -19.00
C GLN A 327 -7.39 4.80 -18.07
N VAL A 328 -7.49 6.13 -18.20
CA VAL A 328 -8.45 6.95 -17.45
C VAL A 328 -9.89 6.54 -17.79
N LYS A 329 -10.25 6.44 -19.07
CA LYS A 329 -11.57 5.96 -19.55
C LYS A 329 -11.91 4.53 -19.10
N LYS A 330 -10.91 3.71 -18.77
CA LYS A 330 -11.07 2.36 -18.21
C LYS A 330 -11.10 2.31 -16.67
N GLY A 331 -11.00 3.46 -15.99
CA GLY A 331 -10.96 3.54 -14.53
C GLY A 331 -9.63 3.09 -13.91
N PHE A 332 -8.55 3.03 -14.68
CA PHE A 332 -7.21 2.62 -14.24
C PHE A 332 -6.28 3.80 -13.96
N GLU A 333 -6.83 4.97 -13.64
CA GLU A 333 -6.09 6.19 -13.33
C GLU A 333 -5.19 6.01 -12.09
N HIS A 334 -5.78 5.67 -10.94
CA HIS A 334 -5.05 5.46 -9.69
C HIS A 334 -4.49 4.03 -9.52
N ALA A 335 -4.73 3.12 -10.47
CA ALA A 335 -4.12 1.79 -10.49
C ALA A 335 -2.59 1.89 -10.52
N VAL A 336 -1.87 1.21 -9.63
CA VAL A 336 -0.39 1.24 -9.63
C VAL A 336 0.18 0.49 -10.85
N TYR A 337 -0.47 -0.60 -11.26
CA TYR A 337 -0.08 -1.44 -12.40
C TYR A 337 -1.23 -1.61 -13.42
N PRO A 338 -1.59 -0.57 -14.22
CA PRO A 338 -2.69 -0.63 -15.19
C PRO A 338 -2.59 -1.81 -16.18
N SER A 339 -1.37 -2.22 -16.50
CA SER A 339 -0.97 -3.38 -17.32
C SER A 339 -1.54 -4.74 -16.84
N LEU A 340 -1.93 -4.83 -15.56
CA LEU A 340 -2.33 -6.08 -14.89
C LEU A 340 -3.82 -6.19 -14.59
N HIS A 341 -4.59 -5.09 -14.59
CA HIS A 341 -6.00 -5.12 -14.19
C HIS A 341 -6.86 -6.04 -15.09
N ALA A 342 -6.60 -6.04 -16.39
CA ALA A 342 -7.27 -6.90 -17.37
C ALA A 342 -6.85 -8.39 -17.31
N ARG A 343 -5.85 -8.75 -16.49
CA ARG A 343 -5.34 -10.12 -16.36
C ARG A 343 -5.97 -10.82 -15.17
N SER A 344 -6.15 -12.14 -15.25
CA SER A 344 -6.55 -12.94 -14.09
C SER A 344 -5.40 -13.04 -13.07
N ASP A 345 -5.74 -13.22 -11.80
CA ASP A 345 -4.77 -13.23 -10.70
C ASP A 345 -3.75 -14.38 -10.86
N ASN A 346 -4.22 -15.53 -11.37
CA ASN A 346 -3.36 -16.65 -11.78
C ASN A 346 -2.42 -16.30 -12.96
N SER A 347 -2.81 -15.39 -13.85
CA SER A 347 -1.92 -14.90 -14.91
C SER A 347 -0.87 -13.93 -14.37
N VAL A 348 -1.19 -13.11 -13.36
CA VAL A 348 -0.22 -12.22 -12.72
C VAL A 348 0.78 -13.02 -11.88
N ALA A 349 0.31 -14.01 -11.13
CA ALA A 349 1.18 -14.94 -10.40
C ALA A 349 2.15 -15.71 -11.33
N LYS A 350 1.73 -16.02 -12.57
CA LYS A 350 2.58 -16.59 -13.62
C LYS A 350 3.59 -15.57 -14.18
N ILE A 351 3.19 -14.31 -14.42
CA ILE A 351 4.13 -13.26 -14.86
C ILE A 351 5.27 -13.11 -13.86
N ILE A 352 4.97 -12.98 -12.56
CA ILE A 352 6.01 -12.91 -11.52
C ILE A 352 6.85 -14.20 -11.51
N SER A 353 6.23 -15.38 -11.54
CA SER A 353 6.99 -16.64 -11.57
C SER A 353 7.96 -16.72 -12.75
N ASN A 354 7.56 -16.24 -13.93
CA ASN A 354 8.41 -16.20 -15.12
C ASN A 354 9.55 -15.17 -14.99
N ILE A 355 9.31 -14.02 -14.36
CA ILE A 355 10.35 -13.04 -14.02
C ILE A 355 11.40 -13.66 -13.09
N LEU A 356 10.95 -14.29 -12.00
CA LEU A 356 11.83 -14.94 -11.02
C LEU A 356 12.67 -16.03 -11.69
N LYS A 357 12.05 -16.93 -12.47
CA LYS A 357 12.74 -17.99 -13.22
C LYS A 357 13.77 -17.42 -14.20
N LYS A 358 13.40 -16.43 -15.02
CA LYS A 358 14.31 -15.80 -15.99
C LYS A 358 15.59 -15.29 -15.33
N GLU A 359 15.48 -14.59 -14.20
CA GLU A 359 16.67 -14.03 -13.55
C GLU A 359 17.47 -15.07 -12.75
N VAL A 360 16.86 -16.14 -12.26
CA VAL A 360 17.59 -17.30 -11.72
C VAL A 360 18.33 -18.06 -12.83
N ALA A 361 17.68 -18.29 -13.98
CA ALA A 361 18.29 -18.94 -15.14
C ALA A 361 19.46 -18.12 -15.72
N ASN A 362 19.32 -16.79 -15.78
CA ASN A 362 20.42 -15.87 -16.12
C ASN A 362 21.65 -16.04 -15.20
N LYS A 363 21.47 -16.56 -13.99
CA LYS A 363 22.51 -16.70 -12.97
C LYS A 363 23.06 -18.12 -12.79
N LEU A 364 22.22 -19.15 -12.99
CA LEU A 364 22.52 -20.55 -12.70
C LEU A 364 22.38 -21.51 -13.91
N GLY A 365 21.87 -21.02 -15.05
CA GLY A 365 21.55 -21.82 -16.23
C GLY A 365 20.07 -22.21 -16.32
N GLU A 366 19.58 -22.47 -17.53
CA GLU A 366 18.20 -22.91 -17.78
C GLU A 366 17.97 -24.36 -17.32
N ASP A 367 19.02 -25.19 -17.31
CA ASP A 367 19.00 -26.61 -16.91
C ASP A 367 19.06 -26.84 -15.37
N TRP A 368 18.96 -25.79 -14.54
CA TRP A 368 19.04 -25.94 -13.09
C TRP A 368 17.83 -26.71 -12.53
N GLU A 369 18.08 -27.84 -11.85
CA GLU A 369 17.06 -28.83 -11.42
C GLU A 369 15.84 -28.24 -10.70
N ASP A 370 16.06 -27.14 -9.97
CA ASP A 370 15.10 -26.51 -9.09
C ASP A 370 14.42 -25.28 -9.71
N LEU A 371 14.75 -24.92 -10.95
CA LEU A 371 14.22 -23.73 -11.62
C LEU A 371 12.69 -23.73 -11.66
N GLU A 372 12.06 -24.89 -11.85
CA GLU A 372 10.60 -25.00 -11.85
C GLU A 372 9.95 -24.70 -10.48
N ARG A 373 10.69 -24.88 -9.38
CA ARG A 373 10.24 -24.61 -7.99
C ARG A 373 10.33 -23.12 -7.63
N VAL A 374 11.04 -22.32 -8.44
CA VAL A 374 11.08 -20.86 -8.31
C VAL A 374 9.76 -20.29 -8.82
N THR A 375 8.93 -19.81 -7.88
CA THR A 375 7.58 -19.29 -8.20
C THR A 375 7.25 -18.08 -7.34
N SER A 376 6.23 -17.31 -7.73
CA SER A 376 5.73 -16.18 -6.94
C SER A 376 5.13 -16.58 -5.58
N ARG A 377 4.86 -17.87 -5.35
CA ARG A 377 4.55 -18.42 -4.01
C ARG A 377 5.80 -18.45 -3.11
N GLY A 378 6.99 -18.60 -3.70
CA GLY A 378 8.27 -18.57 -3.01
C GLY A 378 8.55 -17.25 -2.31
N LEU A 379 8.11 -16.11 -2.89
CA LEU A 379 8.23 -14.79 -2.26
C LEU A 379 7.48 -14.72 -0.92
N ARG A 380 6.19 -15.08 -0.90
CA ARG A 380 5.41 -15.17 0.35
C ARG A 380 5.96 -16.22 1.30
N SER A 381 6.41 -17.37 0.79
CA SER A 381 6.99 -18.43 1.63
C SER A 381 8.25 -17.92 2.34
N GLY A 382 9.16 -17.28 1.61
CA GLY A 382 10.40 -16.73 2.15
C GLY A 382 10.20 -15.56 3.11
N SER A 383 9.32 -14.60 2.82
CA SER A 383 9.05 -13.49 3.75
C SER A 383 8.31 -13.95 5.01
N VAL A 384 7.34 -14.88 4.92
CA VAL A 384 6.68 -15.48 6.09
C VAL A 384 7.66 -16.33 6.91
N SER A 385 8.51 -17.14 6.27
CA SER A 385 9.57 -17.88 6.96
C SER A 385 10.57 -16.93 7.63
N GLN A 386 11.00 -15.87 6.95
CA GLN A 386 11.88 -14.85 7.52
C GLN A 386 11.26 -14.20 8.76
N LEU A 387 9.99 -13.77 8.69
CA LEU A 387 9.24 -13.28 9.85
C LEU A 387 9.28 -14.27 11.01
N SER A 388 8.97 -15.55 10.78
CA SER A 388 8.97 -16.58 11.83
C SER A 388 10.32 -16.85 12.50
N MET A 389 11.42 -16.33 11.94
CA MET A 389 12.77 -16.42 12.52
C MET A 389 13.15 -15.20 13.37
N PHE A 390 12.32 -14.15 13.44
CA PHE A 390 12.57 -13.01 14.34
C PHE A 390 12.10 -13.33 15.77
N PRO A 391 12.98 -13.30 16.78
CA PRO A 391 12.66 -13.78 18.13
C PRO A 391 11.57 -12.94 18.84
N ASN A 392 11.40 -11.68 18.43
CA ASN A 392 10.53 -10.71 19.10
C ASN A 392 9.23 -10.42 18.33
N ILE A 393 8.93 -11.14 17.22
CA ILE A 393 7.68 -10.95 16.49
C ILE A 393 6.54 -11.73 17.16
N THR A 394 5.41 -11.08 17.42
CA THR A 394 4.20 -11.77 17.87
C THR A 394 3.41 -12.32 16.69
N VAL A 395 2.62 -13.37 16.92
CA VAL A 395 1.66 -13.89 15.93
C VAL A 395 0.74 -12.77 15.44
N PHE A 396 0.32 -11.84 16.32
CA PHE A 396 -0.53 -10.71 15.92
C PHE A 396 0.13 -9.79 14.91
N GLN A 397 1.37 -9.34 15.15
CA GLN A 397 2.13 -8.51 14.21
C GLN A 397 2.39 -9.23 12.89
N ALA A 398 2.81 -10.51 12.95
CA ALA A 398 2.99 -11.33 11.76
C ALA A 398 1.69 -11.49 10.97
N THR A 399 0.53 -11.69 11.62
CA THR A 399 -0.76 -11.78 10.92
C THR A 399 -1.25 -10.46 10.35
N ALA A 400 -0.92 -9.32 10.97
CA ALA A 400 -1.31 -7.98 10.50
C ALA A 400 -0.72 -7.67 9.12
N LEU A 401 0.55 -8.02 8.87
CA LEU A 401 1.18 -7.85 7.56
C LEU A 401 0.91 -9.02 6.58
N THR A 402 0.72 -10.24 7.08
CA THR A 402 0.57 -11.42 6.20
C THR A 402 -0.89 -11.75 5.81
N GLY A 403 -1.87 -11.10 6.45
CA GLY A 403 -3.30 -11.36 6.23
C GLY A 403 -3.80 -12.72 6.76
N HIS A 404 -2.97 -13.52 7.45
CA HIS A 404 -3.42 -14.82 7.97
C HIS A 404 -4.53 -14.68 9.03
N SER A 405 -5.48 -15.62 9.05
CA SER A 405 -6.64 -15.54 9.95
C SER A 405 -6.32 -16.01 11.37
N ILE A 406 -6.48 -15.10 12.34
CA ILE A 406 -6.46 -15.38 13.79
C ILE A 406 -7.84 -15.85 14.32
N GLY A 407 -8.70 -16.39 13.45
CA GLY A 407 -10.08 -16.75 13.78
C GLY A 407 -10.94 -15.55 14.14
N ASN A 408 -11.90 -15.75 15.04
CA ASN A 408 -12.92 -14.75 15.39
C ASN A 408 -12.35 -13.42 15.92
N LEU A 409 -11.11 -13.40 16.44
CA LEU A 409 -10.51 -12.17 16.95
C LEU A 409 -10.23 -11.14 15.83
N ARG A 410 -10.10 -11.59 14.57
CA ARG A 410 -9.90 -10.73 13.39
C ARG A 410 -10.97 -9.64 13.27
N SER A 411 -12.24 -9.95 13.54
CA SER A 411 -13.36 -9.00 13.40
C SER A 411 -13.40 -7.89 14.46
N TYR A 412 -12.56 -7.99 15.51
CA TYR A 412 -12.43 -6.97 16.56
C TYR A 412 -11.15 -6.14 16.42
N LEU A 413 -10.28 -6.50 15.47
CA LEU A 413 -9.06 -5.76 15.19
C LEU A 413 -9.23 -4.94 13.91
N ASP A 414 -9.05 -3.64 14.01
CA ASP A 414 -8.79 -2.80 12.83
C ASP A 414 -7.56 -3.33 12.07
N GLN A 415 -7.77 -3.71 10.80
CA GLN A 415 -6.75 -4.23 9.88
C GLN A 415 -6.01 -3.10 9.14
N ARG A 416 -6.56 -1.88 9.12
CA ARG A 416 -5.95 -0.67 8.54
C ARG A 416 -5.21 0.17 9.60
N ASN A 417 -4.77 -0.49 10.67
CA ASN A 417 -3.93 0.12 11.71
C ASN A 417 -2.45 -0.16 11.44
N LEU A 418 -1.77 0.82 10.86
CA LEU A 418 -0.37 0.73 10.42
C LEU A 418 0.61 0.33 11.54
N VAL A 419 0.36 0.77 12.78
CA VAL A 419 1.18 0.45 13.97
C VAL A 419 1.24 -1.06 14.24
N LYS A 420 0.22 -1.84 13.85
CA LYS A 420 0.23 -3.31 14.00
C LYS A 420 1.10 -4.01 12.97
N ALA A 421 1.20 -3.46 11.75
CA ALA A 421 1.97 -4.02 10.65
C ALA A 421 3.44 -3.58 10.67
N LEU A 422 3.73 -2.37 11.18
CA LEU A 422 5.07 -1.79 11.23
C LEU A 422 6.14 -2.71 11.87
N PRO A 423 5.89 -3.42 12.99
CA PRO A 423 6.85 -4.38 13.55
C PRO A 423 7.19 -5.56 12.63
N ALA A 424 6.25 -6.01 11.81
CA ALA A 424 6.50 -7.06 10.83
C ALA A 424 7.24 -6.51 9.59
N ALA A 425 6.93 -5.29 9.16
CA ALA A 425 7.68 -4.61 8.09
C ALA A 425 9.14 -4.41 8.53
N ASN A 426 9.38 -3.84 9.72
CA ASN A 426 10.70 -3.68 10.31
C ASN A 426 11.49 -5.00 10.40
N ALA A 427 10.83 -6.13 10.73
CA ALA A 427 11.45 -7.46 10.72
C ALA A 427 11.87 -7.94 9.30
N ILE A 428 11.01 -7.79 8.28
CA ILE A 428 11.38 -8.12 6.89
C ILE A 428 12.54 -7.23 6.41
N HIS A 429 12.48 -5.95 6.76
CA HIS A 429 13.53 -4.95 6.56
C HIS A 429 14.76 -5.11 7.48
N GLN A 430 14.82 -6.16 8.31
CA GLN A 430 15.97 -6.51 9.18
C GLN A 430 16.41 -5.37 10.12
N ASN A 431 15.52 -4.43 10.43
CA ASN A 431 15.78 -3.34 11.36
C ASN A 431 16.02 -3.89 12.77
N LYS A 432 17.05 -3.39 13.45
CA LYS A 432 17.50 -3.89 14.77
C LYS A 432 16.40 -3.84 15.83
N SER A 433 15.57 -2.81 15.77
CA SER A 433 14.39 -2.60 16.60
C SER A 433 13.14 -2.76 15.74
N LEU A 434 12.14 -3.48 16.27
CA LEU A 434 10.86 -3.67 15.58
C LEU A 434 9.94 -2.45 15.71
N TYR A 435 10.17 -1.57 16.68
CA TYR A 435 9.28 -0.44 16.99
C TYR A 435 9.87 0.93 16.58
N THR A 436 11.12 0.98 16.15
CA THR A 436 11.74 2.21 15.63
C THR A 436 11.02 2.65 14.36
N GLU A 437 10.58 3.91 14.34
CA GLU A 437 9.99 4.58 13.18
C GLU A 437 10.98 4.65 12.01
N SER A 438 10.49 4.79 10.78
CA SER A 438 11.39 5.03 9.64
C SER A 438 12.09 6.40 9.78
N VAL A 439 13.26 6.51 9.14
CA VAL A 439 14.03 7.76 9.03
C VAL A 439 14.15 8.09 7.55
N LEU A 440 13.16 8.82 7.04
CA LEU A 440 13.12 9.23 5.64
C LEU A 440 14.15 10.33 5.35
N PRO A 441 14.67 10.44 4.11
CA PRO A 441 15.37 11.64 3.67
C PRO A 441 14.43 12.85 3.63
N THR A 442 14.95 14.02 4.02
CA THR A 442 14.19 15.29 4.06
C THR A 442 14.84 16.34 3.15
N LEU A 443 14.07 17.32 2.68
CA LEU A 443 14.60 18.47 1.92
C LEU A 443 15.61 19.29 2.72
N GLN A 444 15.45 19.32 4.06
CA GLN A 444 16.32 20.07 4.97
C GLN A 444 17.79 19.64 4.87
N SER A 445 18.05 18.35 4.59
CA SER A 445 19.42 17.84 4.40
C SER A 445 20.20 18.52 3.26
N ILE A 446 19.52 19.00 2.21
CA ILE A 446 20.14 19.70 1.06
C ILE A 446 19.89 21.22 1.07
N SER A 447 19.13 21.71 2.05
CA SER A 447 18.56 23.07 2.10
C SER A 447 18.29 23.47 3.54
N ALA A 448 19.22 24.20 4.17
CA ALA A 448 19.09 24.60 5.58
C ALA A 448 17.78 25.35 5.88
N ASP A 449 17.40 26.29 5.00
CA ASP A 449 16.17 27.08 5.12
C ASP A 449 15.08 26.61 4.14
N PRO A 450 13.78 26.60 4.56
CA PRO A 450 12.66 26.40 3.65
C PRO A 450 12.59 27.51 2.60
N GLY A 451 12.38 27.13 1.34
CA GLY A 451 12.35 28.06 0.21
C GLY A 451 13.74 28.55 -0.24
N SER A 452 14.83 27.93 0.24
CA SER A 452 16.16 28.25 -0.30
C SER A 452 16.24 27.97 -1.80
N ALA A 453 17.15 28.64 -2.48
CA ALA A 453 17.35 28.42 -3.92
C ALA A 453 17.94 27.02 -4.24
N ASN A 454 18.48 26.27 -3.27
CA ASN A 454 18.77 24.84 -3.44
C ASN A 454 17.47 24.01 -3.50
N GLU A 455 16.47 24.32 -2.67
CA GLU A 455 15.15 23.67 -2.69
C GLU A 455 14.43 23.91 -4.02
N GLU A 456 14.52 25.13 -4.56
CA GLU A 456 13.95 25.46 -5.88
C GLU A 456 14.68 24.78 -7.05
N VAL A 457 16.00 24.54 -6.95
CA VAL A 457 16.73 23.70 -7.91
C VAL A 457 16.31 22.23 -7.79
N PHE A 458 16.07 21.72 -6.58
CA PHE A 458 15.55 20.38 -6.36
C PHE A 458 14.12 20.21 -6.93
N LYS A 459 13.20 21.15 -6.70
CA LYS A 459 11.83 21.10 -7.26
C LYS A 459 11.86 21.04 -8.80
N LYS A 460 12.73 21.82 -9.43
CA LYS A 460 12.97 21.78 -10.88
C LYS A 460 13.53 20.43 -11.34
N LEU A 461 14.43 19.81 -10.56
CA LEU A 461 14.93 18.46 -10.84
C LEU A 461 13.80 17.42 -10.77
N MET A 462 12.98 17.45 -9.71
CA MET A 462 11.86 16.52 -9.54
C MET A 462 10.83 16.65 -10.67
N GLY A 463 10.49 17.88 -11.09
CA GLY A 463 9.61 18.15 -12.24
C GLY A 463 10.21 17.74 -13.59
N SER A 464 11.54 17.59 -13.70
CA SER A 464 12.21 16.98 -14.85
C SER A 464 12.17 15.45 -14.79
N MET A 465 12.41 14.86 -13.61
CA MET A 465 12.51 13.41 -13.40
C MET A 465 11.20 12.65 -13.63
N PHE A 466 10.06 13.21 -13.24
CA PHE A 466 8.80 12.48 -13.19
C PHE A 466 7.74 13.04 -14.14
N THR A 467 7.25 12.20 -15.06
CA THR A 467 6.02 12.49 -15.81
C THR A 467 4.82 12.10 -14.96
N VAL A 468 4.19 13.09 -14.32
CA VAL A 468 3.00 12.92 -13.48
C VAL A 468 1.75 13.34 -14.26
N SER A 469 0.70 12.52 -14.21
CA SER A 469 -0.66 12.89 -14.66
C SER A 469 -1.75 12.55 -13.64
N ILE A 470 -1.38 12.06 -12.46
CA ILE A 470 -2.29 11.76 -11.35
C ILE A 470 -2.22 12.94 -10.38
N GLU A 471 -3.33 13.67 -10.22
CA GLU A 471 -3.36 14.94 -9.47
C GLU A 471 -2.84 14.81 -8.03
N ASP A 472 -3.10 13.67 -7.39
CA ASP A 472 -2.62 13.36 -6.03
C ASP A 472 -1.09 13.50 -5.85
N PHE A 473 -0.32 13.32 -6.92
CA PHE A 473 1.15 13.41 -6.94
C PHE A 473 1.67 14.77 -7.46
N SER A 474 0.79 15.69 -7.86
CA SER A 474 1.15 17.07 -8.23
C SER A 474 1.45 17.93 -6.99
N PRO A 475 2.13 19.08 -7.14
CA PRO A 475 2.37 20.00 -6.02
C PRO A 475 1.09 20.40 -5.29
N GLY A 476 1.01 20.10 -3.99
CA GLY A 476 -0.18 20.31 -3.16
C GLY A 476 -1.09 19.07 -3.02
N GLY A 477 -0.90 18.03 -3.83
CA GLY A 477 -1.63 16.76 -3.72
C GLY A 477 -1.19 15.90 -2.53
N LYS A 478 -2.11 15.06 -2.02
CA LYS A 478 -1.92 14.21 -0.82
C LYS A 478 -0.75 13.20 -0.90
N HIS A 479 -0.23 12.90 -2.09
CA HIS A 479 0.91 12.00 -2.32
C HIS A 479 2.18 12.73 -2.78
N TYR A 480 2.17 14.07 -2.89
CA TYR A 480 3.34 14.85 -3.29
C TYR A 480 4.56 14.61 -2.37
N ILE A 481 4.33 14.41 -1.07
CA ILE A 481 5.39 14.05 -0.11
C ILE A 481 6.06 12.71 -0.47
N ILE A 482 5.29 11.73 -0.95
CA ILE A 482 5.81 10.43 -1.41
C ILE A 482 6.73 10.63 -2.62
N LEU A 483 6.37 11.55 -3.53
CA LEU A 483 7.18 11.88 -4.71
C LEU A 483 8.51 12.54 -4.33
N VAL A 484 8.47 13.47 -3.37
CA VAL A 484 9.67 14.13 -2.81
C VAL A 484 10.60 13.10 -2.17
N THR A 485 10.08 12.19 -1.33
CA THR A 485 10.88 11.11 -0.73
C THR A 485 11.43 10.15 -1.80
N CYS A 486 10.67 9.83 -2.85
CA CYS A 486 11.17 9.02 -3.98
C CYS A 486 12.36 9.69 -4.71
N ALA A 487 12.29 11.00 -4.98
CA ALA A 487 13.41 11.72 -5.58
C ALA A 487 14.63 11.79 -4.64
N LEU A 488 14.42 12.06 -3.34
CA LEU A 488 15.51 12.12 -2.37
C LEU A 488 16.16 10.75 -2.13
N SER A 489 15.40 9.66 -2.03
CA SER A 489 15.95 8.30 -1.88
C SER A 489 16.75 7.85 -3.10
N LEU A 490 16.34 8.24 -4.32
CA LEU A 490 17.15 8.01 -5.54
C LEU A 490 18.50 8.74 -5.52
N ILE A 491 18.57 9.91 -4.89
CA ILE A 491 19.82 10.68 -4.73
C ILE A 491 20.65 10.11 -3.57
N ARG A 492 20.02 9.81 -2.43
CA ARG A 492 20.63 9.15 -1.26
C ARG A 492 21.41 7.90 -1.66
N HIS A 493 20.79 7.03 -2.44
CA HIS A 493 21.35 5.73 -2.83
C HIS A 493 22.12 5.77 -4.16
N TYR A 494 22.38 6.95 -4.72
CA TYR A 494 23.01 7.13 -6.03
C TYR A 494 24.38 6.43 -6.13
N ARG A 495 25.24 6.57 -5.11
CA ARG A 495 26.57 5.93 -5.10
C ARG A 495 26.49 4.41 -5.00
N ASP A 496 25.58 3.86 -4.20
CA ASP A 496 25.44 2.40 -4.08
C ASP A 496 24.81 1.78 -5.33
N ILE A 497 23.90 2.48 -6.02
CA ILE A 497 23.41 2.06 -7.35
C ILE A 497 24.56 2.09 -8.38
N ILE A 498 25.46 3.09 -8.35
CA ILE A 498 26.66 3.12 -9.21
C ILE A 498 27.62 1.97 -8.89
N LYS A 499 27.84 1.68 -7.61
CA LYS A 499 28.72 0.61 -7.11
C LYS A 499 28.21 -0.78 -7.46
N ASP A 500 26.92 -1.05 -7.21
CA ASP A 500 26.33 -2.36 -7.48
C ASP A 500 26.03 -2.56 -8.97
N CYS A 501 25.53 -1.54 -9.70
CA CYS A 501 25.01 -1.66 -11.07
C CYS A 501 25.80 -0.90 -12.17
N GLY A 502 26.83 -0.13 -11.81
CA GLY A 502 27.66 0.65 -12.72
C GLY A 502 27.06 2.01 -13.11
N ALA A 503 27.91 3.03 -13.30
CA ALA A 503 27.48 4.39 -13.68
C ALA A 503 26.64 4.45 -14.97
N ALA A 504 26.85 3.52 -15.89
CA ALA A 504 26.08 3.39 -17.13
C ALA A 504 24.66 2.86 -16.95
N ASN A 505 24.23 2.47 -15.73
CA ASN A 505 22.88 2.00 -15.45
C ASN A 505 21.80 2.99 -15.92
N VAL A 506 20.63 2.50 -16.31
CA VAL A 506 19.57 3.37 -16.84
C VAL A 506 19.01 4.34 -15.80
N VAL A 507 18.98 3.98 -14.51
CA VAL A 507 18.46 4.82 -13.43
C VAL A 507 19.42 5.99 -13.15
N THR A 508 20.70 5.70 -12.94
CA THR A 508 21.76 6.71 -12.73
C THR A 508 21.90 7.63 -13.95
N ARG A 509 21.92 7.05 -15.16
CA ARG A 509 21.99 7.78 -16.43
C ARG A 509 20.77 8.68 -16.66
N LYS A 510 19.56 8.24 -16.29
CA LYS A 510 18.37 9.10 -16.32
C LYS A 510 18.49 10.24 -15.31
N LEU A 511 18.81 9.97 -14.05
CA LEU A 511 18.94 11.00 -13.02
C LEU A 511 19.96 12.09 -13.43
N VAL A 512 21.14 11.69 -13.88
CA VAL A 512 22.19 12.61 -14.38
C VAL A 512 21.74 13.34 -15.66
N SER A 513 20.99 12.69 -16.55
CA SER A 513 20.43 13.36 -17.74
C SER A 513 19.37 14.40 -17.36
N HIS A 514 18.43 14.09 -16.46
CA HIS A 514 17.43 15.04 -15.98
C HIS A 514 18.08 16.26 -15.32
N ALA A 515 19.10 16.03 -14.48
CA ALA A 515 19.91 17.06 -13.85
C ALA A 515 20.73 17.91 -14.83
N SER A 516 21.25 17.29 -15.90
CA SER A 516 22.00 18.00 -16.96
C SER A 516 21.09 18.81 -17.86
N ASN A 517 19.90 18.30 -18.20
CA ASN A 517 18.94 18.97 -19.08
C ASN A 517 18.41 20.28 -18.47
N ILE A 518 18.30 20.37 -17.14
CA ILE A 518 17.94 21.61 -16.43
C ILE A 518 19.15 22.39 -15.90
N ASN A 519 20.38 21.90 -16.16
CA ASN A 519 21.65 22.50 -15.74
C ASN A 519 21.71 22.82 -14.23
N ILE A 520 21.47 21.81 -13.36
CA ILE A 520 21.56 22.04 -11.90
C ILE A 520 22.96 22.50 -11.51
N ARG A 521 23.01 23.45 -10.56
CA ARG A 521 24.22 23.97 -9.93
C ARG A 521 24.00 24.04 -8.44
N HIS A 522 25.02 23.70 -7.65
CA HIS A 522 25.00 23.96 -6.22
C HIS A 522 25.46 25.41 -5.97
N LEU A 523 24.70 26.18 -5.19
CA LEU A 523 25.02 27.61 -5.00
C LEU A 523 26.31 27.83 -4.22
N GLY A 524 26.57 27.01 -3.19
CA GLY A 524 27.84 27.01 -2.45
C GLY A 524 29.02 26.39 -3.21
N ASN A 525 28.81 25.81 -4.39
CA ASN A 525 29.89 25.32 -5.26
C ASN A 525 29.45 25.31 -6.75
N PRO A 526 29.45 26.49 -7.42
CA PRO A 526 28.84 26.66 -8.74
C PRO A 526 29.62 26.00 -9.89
N TYR A 527 30.80 25.44 -9.59
CA TYR A 527 31.67 24.72 -10.53
C TYR A 527 31.36 23.21 -10.60
N LEU A 528 30.57 22.67 -9.68
CA LEU A 528 30.14 21.27 -9.75
C LEU A 528 29.31 21.02 -11.02
N LYS A 529 29.70 20.00 -11.78
CA LYS A 529 28.87 19.43 -12.85
C LYS A 529 27.62 18.79 -12.25
N PRO A 530 26.51 18.66 -13.00
CA PRO A 530 25.25 18.07 -12.50
C PRO A 530 25.40 16.74 -11.73
N ALA A 531 26.27 15.82 -12.17
CA ALA A 531 26.58 14.59 -11.45
C ALA A 531 27.25 14.85 -10.07
N GLY A 532 28.18 15.80 -9.99
CA GLY A 532 28.83 16.20 -8.74
C GLY A 532 27.88 16.92 -7.77
N VAL A 533 26.83 17.59 -8.27
CA VAL A 533 25.74 18.13 -7.43
C VAL A 533 24.90 17.00 -6.83
N ILE A 534 24.58 15.96 -7.63
CA ILE A 534 23.91 14.74 -7.13
C ILE A 534 24.80 14.03 -6.09
N GLU A 535 26.11 13.96 -6.31
CA GLU A 535 27.05 13.33 -5.37
C GLU A 535 27.18 14.11 -4.06
N LEU A 536 27.20 15.44 -4.10
CA LEU A 536 27.18 16.29 -2.90
C LEU A 536 25.86 16.13 -2.12
N TRP A 537 24.72 16.10 -2.81
CA TRP A 537 23.42 15.86 -2.17
C TRP A 537 23.30 14.43 -1.63
N CYS A 538 23.89 13.42 -2.30
CA CYS A 538 24.01 12.05 -1.81
C CYS A 538 24.77 11.99 -0.48
N ASP A 539 25.86 12.74 -0.33
CA ASP A 539 26.58 12.85 0.95
C ASP A 539 25.69 13.49 2.02
N LEU A 540 25.20 14.71 1.78
CA LEU A 540 24.41 15.49 2.75
C LEU A 540 23.17 14.74 3.26
N ILE A 541 22.45 14.03 2.38
CA ILE A 541 21.27 13.24 2.77
C ILE A 541 21.65 12.05 3.67
N ASN A 542 22.74 11.33 3.37
CA ASN A 542 23.17 10.21 4.21
C ASN A 542 23.76 10.69 5.54
N ASP A 543 24.46 11.83 5.54
CA ASP A 543 24.99 12.48 6.74
C ASP A 543 23.87 12.84 7.73
N ASP A 544 22.76 13.42 7.23
CA ASP A 544 21.56 13.74 8.01
C ASP A 544 20.80 12.48 8.48
N ILE A 545 20.56 11.51 7.59
CA ILE A 545 19.90 10.25 7.97
C ILE A 545 20.68 9.50 9.04
N SER A 546 22.01 9.45 8.96
CA SER A 546 22.85 8.76 9.94
C SER A 546 22.68 9.38 11.33
N LYS A 547 22.79 10.71 11.42
CA LYS A 547 22.57 11.47 12.67
C LYS A 547 21.16 11.28 13.22
N ARG A 548 20.12 11.28 12.37
CA ARG A 548 18.74 11.05 12.80
C ARG A 548 18.45 9.60 13.19
N LYS A 549 19.12 8.62 12.58
CA LYS A 549 19.09 7.21 13.00
C LYS A 549 19.77 7.00 14.36
N GLU A 550 20.94 7.58 14.57
CA GLU A 550 21.64 7.56 15.88
C GLU A 550 20.76 8.12 17.00
N ILE A 551 20.03 9.20 16.74
CA ILE A 551 19.05 9.78 17.69
C ILE A 551 17.90 8.80 17.95
N LYS A 552 17.21 8.29 16.92
CA LYS A 552 16.08 7.35 17.12
C LYS A 552 16.49 6.01 17.75
N ASP A 553 17.66 5.47 17.42
CA ASP A 553 18.20 4.27 18.07
C ASP A 553 18.54 4.55 19.56
N ALA A 554 19.09 5.72 19.88
CA ALA A 554 19.35 6.15 21.26
C ALA A 554 18.06 6.47 22.05
N GLU A 555 16.98 6.87 21.39
CA GLU A 555 15.65 7.06 22.00
C GLU A 555 14.98 5.71 22.27
N ALA A 556 14.96 4.79 21.30
CA ALA A 556 14.41 3.44 21.47
C ALA A 556 15.12 2.62 22.59
N LEU A 557 16.38 2.92 22.88
CA LEU A 557 17.14 2.34 23.99
C LEU A 557 16.79 2.89 25.39
N LYS A 558 15.94 3.92 25.50
CA LYS A 558 15.48 4.48 26.79
C LYS A 558 14.27 3.76 27.36
N ASP A 559 13.37 3.30 26.49
CA ASP A 559 12.10 2.69 26.89
C ASP A 559 12.26 1.27 27.47
N ASP A 560 13.34 0.56 27.11
CA ASP A 560 13.69 -0.70 27.75
C ASP A 560 14.15 -0.45 29.20
N HIS A 561 13.29 -0.82 30.15
CA HIS A 561 13.34 -0.43 31.57
C HIS A 561 14.64 -0.75 32.32
N LYS A 562 15.54 -1.55 31.74
CA LYS A 562 16.86 -1.87 32.33
C LYS A 562 17.94 -0.82 32.02
N SER A 563 17.72 0.06 31.04
CA SER A 563 18.73 1.00 30.53
C SER A 563 18.64 2.40 31.14
N SER A 564 17.48 2.77 31.69
CA SER A 564 17.08 4.14 32.10
C SER A 564 18.17 4.98 32.77
N VAL A 565 18.83 4.48 33.84
CA VAL A 565 19.83 5.25 34.59
C VAL A 565 21.10 5.53 33.78
N VAL A 566 21.56 4.54 33.00
CA VAL A 566 22.76 4.68 32.14
C VAL A 566 22.45 5.56 30.94
N MET A 567 21.27 5.41 30.34
CA MET A 567 20.82 6.23 29.22
C MET A 567 20.45 7.66 29.63
N GLY A 568 20.05 7.91 30.89
CA GLY A 568 19.90 9.26 31.44
C GLY A 568 21.25 10.00 31.46
N LEU A 569 22.28 9.35 32.01
CA LEU A 569 23.66 9.85 31.98
C LEU A 569 24.19 10.04 30.54
N MET A 570 24.01 9.05 29.66
CA MET A 570 24.41 9.19 28.25
C MET A 570 23.60 10.26 27.50
N THR A 571 22.35 10.53 27.88
CA THR A 571 21.56 11.63 27.29
C THR A 571 22.06 12.99 27.77
N SER A 572 22.42 13.14 29.05
CA SER A 572 23.11 14.36 29.52
C SER A 572 24.38 14.56 28.71
N ILE A 573 25.28 13.57 28.72
CA ILE A 573 26.57 13.63 28.00
C ILE A 573 26.37 13.94 26.51
N ALA A 574 25.37 13.36 25.84
CA ALA A 574 25.08 13.65 24.43
C ALA A 574 24.53 15.07 24.20
N THR A 575 23.77 15.62 25.15
CA THR A 575 23.32 17.02 25.13
C THR A 575 24.50 17.96 25.42
N ASP A 576 25.31 17.67 26.43
CA ASP A 576 26.51 18.42 26.82
C ASP A 576 27.53 18.46 25.66
N VAL A 577 27.71 17.32 24.97
CA VAL A 577 28.56 17.21 23.76
C VAL A 577 27.96 17.92 22.55
N ARG A 578 26.62 17.95 22.41
CA ARG A 578 25.96 18.78 21.37
C ARG A 578 26.18 20.26 21.67
N GLU A 579 25.99 20.71 22.91
CA GLU A 579 26.22 22.10 23.28
C GLU A 579 27.70 22.49 23.09
N GLN A 580 28.66 21.65 23.51
CA GLN A 580 30.08 21.85 23.21
C GLN A 580 30.35 21.91 21.70
N LYS A 581 29.66 21.10 20.89
CA LYS A 581 29.82 21.10 19.43
C LYS A 581 29.27 22.38 18.79
N ASP A 582 28.15 22.89 19.29
CA ASP A 582 27.53 24.12 18.79
C ASP A 582 28.33 25.36 19.26
N GLN A 583 28.85 25.36 20.50
CA GLN A 583 29.86 26.32 20.98
C GLN A 583 31.14 26.26 20.14
N SER A 584 31.63 25.07 19.80
CA SER A 584 32.81 24.86 18.94
C SER A 584 32.58 25.34 17.51
N ALA A 585 31.39 25.12 16.93
CA ALA A 585 31.01 25.68 15.64
C ALA A 585 30.96 27.22 15.68
N GLY A 586 30.47 27.80 16.78
CA GLY A 586 30.56 29.24 17.05
C GLY A 586 32.00 29.75 17.09
N LEU A 587 32.90 29.04 17.79
CA LEU A 587 34.33 29.36 17.84
C LEU A 587 35.02 29.22 16.47
N VAL A 588 34.67 28.21 15.67
CA VAL A 588 35.19 28.04 14.30
C VAL A 588 34.72 29.17 13.38
N ASN A 589 33.45 29.60 13.48
CA ASN A 589 32.95 30.76 12.75
C ASN A 589 33.66 32.05 13.19
N ASN A 590 33.83 32.27 14.50
CA ASN A 590 34.58 33.41 15.03
C ASN A 590 36.05 33.41 14.56
N LEU A 591 36.69 32.23 14.49
CA LEU A 591 38.06 32.07 13.95
C LEU A 591 38.12 32.38 12.45
N ALA A 592 37.12 31.97 11.68
CA ALA A 592 37.01 32.29 10.26
C ALA A 592 36.82 33.80 10.03
N THR A 593 35.97 34.46 10.83
CA THR A 593 35.81 35.92 10.82
C THR A 593 37.10 36.63 11.23
N ALA A 594 37.78 36.17 12.28
CA ALA A 594 39.06 36.73 12.70
C ALA A 594 40.14 36.63 11.62
N LYS A 595 40.24 35.49 10.91
CA LYS A 595 41.14 35.33 9.76
C LYS A 595 40.76 36.19 8.56
N SER A 596 39.47 36.45 8.33
CA SER A 596 39.03 37.39 7.30
C SER A 596 39.45 38.83 7.62
N ILE A 597 39.44 39.22 8.90
CA ILE A 597 39.90 40.53 9.37
C ILE A 597 41.45 40.60 9.32
N GLU A 598 42.14 39.52 9.68
CA GLU A 598 43.60 39.40 9.56
C GLU A 598 44.08 39.60 8.11
N ILE A 599 43.39 39.00 7.14
CA ILE A 599 43.69 39.19 5.70
C ILE A 599 43.46 40.65 5.29
N GLN A 600 42.34 41.26 5.68
CA GLN A 600 42.07 42.69 5.38
C GLN A 600 43.13 43.63 5.98
N LEU A 601 43.54 43.39 7.23
CA LEU A 601 44.60 44.15 7.89
C LEU A 601 45.97 43.96 7.22
N LEU A 602 46.25 42.79 6.64
CA LEU A 602 47.47 42.55 5.86
C LEU A 602 47.45 43.28 4.51
N GLU A 603 46.30 43.33 3.83
CA GLU A 603 46.09 44.13 2.61
C GLU A 603 46.25 45.64 2.90
N GLU A 604 45.59 46.16 3.94
CA GLU A 604 45.75 47.56 4.39
C GLU A 604 47.20 47.88 4.78
N LEU A 605 47.90 46.96 5.44
CA LEU A 605 49.31 47.12 5.79
C LEU A 605 50.22 47.19 4.55
N GLU A 606 49.88 46.47 3.47
CA GLU A 606 50.64 46.48 2.22
C GLU A 606 50.41 47.78 1.43
N ASP A 607 49.17 48.28 1.38
CA ASP A 607 48.87 49.62 0.87
C ASP A 607 49.55 50.73 1.69
N CYS A 608 49.60 50.60 3.02
CA CYS A 608 50.34 51.53 3.88
C CYS A 608 51.84 51.53 3.59
N LYS A 609 52.46 50.37 3.34
CA LYS A 609 53.87 50.26 2.91
C LYS A 609 54.07 50.93 1.54
N ALA A 610 53.18 50.69 0.59
CA ALA A 610 53.24 51.28 -0.75
C ALA A 610 53.09 52.82 -0.71
N PHE A 611 52.19 53.33 0.13
CA PHE A 611 52.02 54.77 0.36
C PHE A 611 53.25 55.39 1.02
N ARG A 612 53.81 54.74 2.05
CA ARG A 612 55.05 55.17 2.70
C ARG A 612 56.22 55.25 1.73
N ALA A 613 56.39 54.25 0.85
CA ALA A 613 57.45 54.24 -0.15
C ALA A 613 57.33 55.43 -1.15
N ARG A 614 56.11 55.84 -1.50
CA ARG A 614 55.87 57.05 -2.32
C ARG A 614 56.28 58.31 -1.57
N LEU A 615 55.92 58.46 -0.29
CA LEU A 615 56.33 59.59 0.55
C LEU A 615 57.85 59.66 0.76
N GLU A 616 58.53 58.53 0.91
CA GLU A 616 59.99 58.49 1.04
C GLU A 616 60.69 58.88 -0.27
N ALA A 617 60.17 58.45 -1.43
CA ALA A 617 60.64 58.90 -2.74
C ALA A 617 60.38 60.40 -3.00
N GLU A 618 59.22 60.93 -2.60
CA GLU A 618 58.92 62.35 -2.69
C GLU A 618 59.83 63.19 -1.78
N ASN A 619 60.07 62.75 -0.54
CA ASN A 619 61.03 63.39 0.36
C ASN A 619 62.46 63.38 -0.19
N ALA A 620 62.89 62.30 -0.86
CA ALA A 620 64.17 62.26 -1.56
C ALA A 620 64.24 63.31 -2.69
N SER A 621 63.17 63.43 -3.51
CA SER A 621 63.07 64.47 -4.55
C SER A 621 63.09 65.90 -3.97
N LEU A 622 62.41 66.14 -2.86
CA LEU A 622 62.41 67.43 -2.17
C LEU A 622 63.78 67.78 -1.59
N ARG A 623 64.48 66.82 -0.98
CA ARG A 623 65.86 66.99 -0.51
C ARG A 623 66.83 67.30 -1.65
N GLN A 624 66.67 66.66 -2.81
CA GLN A 624 67.48 66.97 -3.98
C GLN A 624 67.22 68.40 -4.49
N LYS A 625 65.94 68.80 -4.64
CA LYS A 625 65.57 70.18 -5.02
C LYS A 625 66.10 71.23 -4.04
N LEU A 626 66.14 70.92 -2.74
CA LEU A 626 66.71 71.79 -1.72
C LEU A 626 68.24 71.93 -1.90
N ASN A 627 68.96 70.82 -2.09
CA ASN A 627 70.40 70.84 -2.38
C ASN A 627 70.73 71.64 -3.66
N ASP A 628 69.95 71.45 -4.74
CA ASP A 628 70.08 72.22 -5.98
C ASP A 628 69.86 73.72 -5.76
N SER A 629 68.93 74.07 -4.86
CA SER A 629 68.65 75.46 -4.46
C SER A 629 69.79 76.04 -3.63
N ASP A 630 70.34 75.29 -2.67
CA ASP A 630 71.47 75.71 -1.85
C ASP A 630 72.76 75.85 -2.66
N GLU A 631 72.98 75.02 -3.69
CA GLU A 631 74.10 75.22 -4.61
C GLU A 631 73.92 76.46 -5.49
N LYS A 632 72.70 76.74 -5.97
CA LYS A 632 72.38 78.02 -6.64
C LYS A 632 72.62 79.19 -5.70
N MET A 633 72.18 79.11 -4.44
CA MET A 633 72.42 80.15 -3.43
C MET A 633 73.91 80.33 -3.10
N ARG A 634 74.72 79.27 -3.06
CA ARG A 634 76.19 79.36 -2.98
C ARG A 634 76.79 80.05 -4.20
N LYS A 635 76.31 79.77 -5.41
CA LYS A 635 76.76 80.45 -6.64
C LYS A 635 76.37 81.92 -6.65
N TYR A 636 75.15 82.27 -6.22
CA TYR A 636 74.73 83.67 -6.04
C TYR A 636 75.55 84.40 -4.96
N ARG A 637 75.81 83.77 -3.80
CA ARG A 637 76.70 84.35 -2.78
C ARG A 637 78.11 84.60 -3.33
N LYS A 638 78.72 83.62 -4.03
CA LYS A 638 80.04 83.82 -4.65
C LYS A 638 80.05 84.94 -5.71
N MET A 639 78.99 85.09 -6.50
CA MET A 639 78.87 86.22 -7.43
C MET A 639 78.68 87.55 -6.70
N LEU A 640 77.91 87.59 -5.61
CA LEU A 640 77.72 88.78 -4.79
C LEU A 640 79.03 89.19 -4.08
N GLU A 641 79.73 88.23 -3.48
CA GLU A 641 81.05 88.38 -2.87
C GLU A 641 82.08 88.90 -3.90
N ALA A 642 82.09 88.33 -5.12
CA ALA A 642 82.93 88.81 -6.22
C ALA A 642 82.52 90.20 -6.77
N THR A 643 81.26 90.61 -6.62
CA THR A 643 80.79 91.95 -6.99
C THR A 643 81.20 92.98 -5.92
N ILE A 644 81.04 92.63 -4.65
CA ILE A 644 81.49 93.43 -3.51
C ILE A 644 83.01 93.63 -3.57
N ALA A 645 83.78 92.57 -3.83
CA ALA A 645 85.24 92.62 -3.97
C ALA A 645 85.76 93.44 -5.18
N ASN A 646 84.88 93.84 -6.11
CA ASN A 646 85.21 94.73 -7.24
C ASN A 646 84.64 96.15 -7.07
N THR A 647 84.08 96.48 -5.90
CA THR A 647 83.60 97.84 -5.59
C THR A 647 84.71 98.63 -4.88
N PRO A 648 85.29 99.69 -5.49
CA PRO A 648 86.42 100.40 -4.89
C PRO A 648 86.02 101.28 -3.68
N ASP A 649 86.80 101.20 -2.61
CA ASP A 649 86.56 101.88 -1.33
C ASP A 649 86.36 103.39 -1.44
N LYS A 650 85.33 103.90 -0.77
CA LYS A 650 85.21 105.31 -0.35
C LYS A 650 84.27 105.49 0.85
N ILE A 651 84.85 105.77 2.02
CA ILE A 651 84.27 106.54 3.15
C ILE A 651 83.13 105.79 3.91
N GLY A 652 83.01 105.81 5.24
CA GLY A 652 83.89 106.33 6.30
C GLY A 652 83.15 106.57 7.64
N SER A 653 83.78 106.19 8.76
CA SER A 653 83.58 106.68 10.15
C SER A 653 82.18 107.06 10.70
N SER A 654 81.63 106.21 11.60
CA SER A 654 80.98 106.54 12.90
C SER A 654 80.41 105.21 13.47
N GLU A 655 80.71 104.74 14.68
CA GLU A 655 80.39 105.28 16.02
C GLU A 655 78.90 105.58 16.24
N GLU A 656 78.17 104.67 16.90
CA GLU A 656 77.84 104.86 18.33
C GLU A 656 77.24 103.60 19.01
N HIS A 657 76.99 103.72 20.32
CA HIS A 657 76.63 102.67 21.28
C HIS A 657 75.25 102.00 21.08
N LEU A 658 75.12 100.73 21.54
CA LEU A 658 74.40 100.42 22.78
C LEU A 658 74.65 98.99 23.32
N SER A 659 74.53 98.85 24.63
CA SER A 659 74.74 97.64 25.47
C SER A 659 73.75 97.70 26.66
N PRO A 660 73.71 96.75 27.61
CA PRO A 660 73.57 95.29 27.48
C PRO A 660 72.53 94.70 28.48
N VAL A 661 72.08 93.43 28.32
CA VAL A 661 71.41 92.67 29.41
C VAL A 661 71.94 91.22 29.50
N ARG A 662 72.13 90.73 30.74
CA ARG A 662 72.63 89.36 31.12
C ARG A 662 71.42 88.47 31.49
N LYS A 663 71.44 87.16 31.79
CA LYS A 663 72.39 86.11 32.30
C LYS A 663 71.93 84.75 31.68
N ARG A 664 72.77 83.75 31.35
CA ARG A 664 73.61 82.85 32.18
C ARG A 664 72.86 81.86 33.12
N SER A 665 72.72 80.60 32.67
CA SER A 665 72.92 79.32 33.40
C SER A 665 72.75 78.19 32.37
N ARG A 666 73.68 77.29 32.01
CA ARG A 666 74.90 76.67 32.59
C ARG A 666 74.67 75.47 33.52
N LEU A 667 74.61 74.28 32.90
CA LEU A 667 75.00 72.97 33.47
C LEU A 667 75.60 72.12 32.32
N SER A 668 76.39 71.09 32.67
CA SER A 668 77.26 70.35 31.74
C SER A 668 77.64 68.97 32.31
N TYR A 669 78.45 68.19 31.58
CA TYR A 669 78.92 66.81 31.84
C TYR A 669 77.90 65.70 31.48
N ASP A 670 78.29 64.55 30.91
CA ASP A 670 79.63 64.15 30.41
C ASP A 670 79.58 63.22 29.18
N GLU A 671 80.76 62.89 28.62
CA GLU A 671 80.99 61.99 27.49
C GLU A 671 81.03 60.49 27.89
N GLY A 672 81.03 59.58 26.91
CA GLY A 672 81.13 58.13 27.16
C GLY A 672 81.02 57.25 25.91
N GLU A 673 82.15 56.95 25.27
CA GLU A 673 82.28 55.94 24.20
C GLU A 673 82.36 54.51 24.77
N GLN A 674 82.02 53.48 23.98
CA GLN A 674 83.00 52.47 23.49
C GLN A 674 82.37 51.31 22.68
N ASP A 675 83.19 50.68 21.84
CA ASP A 675 82.85 49.54 20.98
C ASP A 675 82.76 48.20 21.76
N ASN A 676 82.07 47.18 21.18
CA ASN A 676 82.79 46.08 20.50
C ASN A 676 81.92 45.00 19.81
N HIS A 677 82.61 44.25 18.94
CA HIS A 677 82.20 43.01 18.25
C HIS A 677 81.76 41.86 19.18
N VAL A 678 81.03 40.86 18.63
CA VAL A 678 81.54 39.49 18.31
C VAL A 678 80.45 38.61 17.64
N GLU A 679 80.90 37.52 17.02
CA GLU A 679 80.22 36.44 16.25
C GLU A 679 79.01 35.76 16.96
N MET A 680 77.99 35.18 16.28
CA MET A 680 77.88 34.16 15.21
C MET A 680 77.93 32.70 15.73
N LEU A 681 77.10 31.80 15.14
CA LEU A 681 76.97 30.33 15.43
C LEU A 681 76.32 29.97 16.80
N SER A 682 75.60 28.84 16.97
CA SER A 682 75.06 27.83 16.03
C SER A 682 73.96 26.95 16.67
N ASP A 683 72.99 26.52 15.85
CA ASP A 683 72.36 25.18 15.78
C ASP A 683 72.16 24.25 17.02
N VAL A 684 70.89 23.85 17.19
CA VAL A 684 70.39 22.44 17.18
C VAL A 684 70.09 21.63 18.49
N PHE A 685 68.94 20.93 18.39
CA PHE A 685 68.38 19.76 19.10
C PHE A 685 67.57 19.87 20.42
N ASP A 686 66.42 19.17 20.38
CA ASP A 686 65.56 18.58 21.43
C ASP A 686 64.97 19.46 22.57
N GLY A 687 63.81 19.13 23.15
CA GLY A 687 62.85 18.07 22.82
C GLY A 687 61.83 17.79 23.94
N GLU A 688 60.58 17.50 23.54
CA GLU A 688 59.46 16.89 24.28
C GLU A 688 58.86 17.55 25.58
N ASP A 689 57.54 17.35 25.66
CA ASP A 689 56.54 17.60 26.72
C ASP A 689 56.81 16.85 28.07
N PRO A 690 55.91 16.90 29.11
CA PRO A 690 55.05 17.98 29.62
C PRO A 690 55.04 18.05 31.18
N ALA A 691 54.30 18.99 31.80
CA ALA A 691 53.64 18.77 33.12
C ALA A 691 52.62 19.88 33.50
N ALA A 692 51.61 19.53 34.30
CA ALA A 692 50.58 20.44 34.81
C ALA A 692 50.75 20.81 36.30
N ALA A 693 50.32 22.03 36.69
CA ALA A 693 49.77 22.32 38.03
C ALA A 693 48.99 23.65 38.09
N THR A 694 47.70 23.58 38.45
CA THR A 694 47.05 24.17 39.66
C THR A 694 47.83 25.28 40.45
N THR A 695 47.25 26.33 41.06
CA THR A 695 45.93 26.46 41.75
C THR A 695 45.56 27.94 42.13
N THR A 696 44.26 28.23 42.34
CA THR A 696 43.63 29.18 43.31
C THR A 696 43.89 30.72 43.37
N ALA A 697 42.76 31.46 43.31
CA ALA A 697 42.21 32.41 44.31
C ALA A 697 42.75 33.87 44.52
N ALA A 698 41.94 34.82 44.03
CA ALA A 698 41.15 35.84 44.79
C ALA A 698 41.78 36.88 45.78
N ALA A 699 41.18 38.10 45.74
CA ALA A 699 41.26 39.24 46.70
C ALA A 699 42.59 40.05 46.75
N SER A 700 42.64 41.38 47.01
CA SER A 700 41.60 42.44 47.09
C SER A 700 42.20 43.89 47.11
N VAL A 701 41.43 44.89 46.62
CA VAL A 701 41.17 46.29 47.15
C VAL A 701 42.27 46.96 48.01
N PRO A 702 42.77 48.21 47.73
CA PRO A 702 42.02 49.50 47.64
C PRO A 702 42.37 50.42 46.43
N THR A 703 41.56 51.40 45.96
CA THR A 703 41.11 52.72 46.53
C THR A 703 42.29 53.72 46.72
N THR A 704 42.37 54.92 46.09
CA THR A 704 41.51 56.12 46.26
C THR A 704 41.53 57.17 45.11
N THR A 705 40.51 58.05 45.14
CA THR A 705 40.23 59.38 44.49
C THR A 705 41.44 60.33 44.24
N ALA A 706 41.41 61.39 43.38
CA ALA A 706 40.33 62.38 43.16
C ALA A 706 40.51 63.34 41.94
N ALA A 707 39.39 63.95 41.46
CA ALA A 707 39.23 65.32 40.85
C ALA A 707 39.96 65.67 39.52
N LEU A 708 39.57 66.67 38.68
CA LEU A 708 38.52 67.72 38.71
C LEU A 708 38.25 68.27 37.27
N ALA A 709 37.00 68.61 36.91
CA ALA A 709 36.55 69.42 35.73
C ALA A 709 36.89 68.87 34.31
N GLU A 710 36.13 69.08 33.22
CA GLU A 710 34.79 69.64 32.90
C GLU A 710 34.40 69.12 31.47
N GLN A 711 33.26 69.35 30.79
CA GLN A 711 32.08 70.25 30.92
C GLN A 711 30.85 69.57 30.25
N SER A 712 29.65 70.20 30.25
CA SER A 712 28.42 69.73 29.57
C SER A 712 27.66 70.88 28.88
N PRO A 713 26.87 70.63 27.81
CA PRO A 713 25.41 70.47 27.94
C PRO A 713 24.77 69.44 26.95
N ALA A 714 23.50 68.99 27.04
CA ALA A 714 22.47 69.00 28.11
C ALA A 714 21.23 68.15 27.67
N VAL A 715 20.15 68.24 28.47
CA VAL A 715 18.74 67.82 28.27
C VAL A 715 18.32 66.52 28.98
N GLU A 716 17.31 66.65 29.85
CA GLU A 716 16.79 65.61 30.74
C GLU A 716 15.73 64.70 30.05
N ASN A 717 15.41 63.46 30.45
CA ASN A 717 15.29 62.78 31.75
C ASN A 717 14.03 63.14 32.59
N ALA A 718 13.10 62.18 32.71
CA ALA A 718 12.12 62.13 33.81
C ALA A 718 11.66 60.68 34.03
N ASN A 719 11.76 60.19 35.26
CA ASN A 719 11.39 58.83 35.68
C ASN A 719 11.03 58.86 37.17
N PRO A 720 9.98 58.15 37.63
CA PRO A 720 10.02 57.62 38.99
C PRO A 720 9.38 56.23 39.18
N SER A 721 10.23 55.23 39.40
CA SER A 721 10.19 54.28 40.53
C SER A 721 8.85 53.70 41.07
N SER A 722 8.78 52.37 41.07
CA SER A 722 8.65 51.48 42.25
C SER A 722 7.39 50.58 42.46
N SER A 723 7.69 49.28 42.62
CA SER A 723 7.16 48.33 43.62
C SER A 723 5.93 47.42 43.34
N SER A 724 6.09 46.18 43.85
CA SER A 724 5.08 45.18 44.25
C SER A 724 4.48 44.20 43.21
N ASN A 725 4.13 43.01 43.71
CA ASN A 725 3.67 41.84 42.97
C ASN A 725 2.14 41.79 42.85
N THR A 726 1.60 41.24 41.74
CA THR A 726 0.55 40.17 41.73
C THR A 726 0.29 39.69 40.29
N ALA A 727 -0.54 38.66 40.09
CA ALA A 727 -0.60 37.87 38.85
C ALA A 727 -1.90 38.04 38.03
N HIS A 728 -1.76 38.02 36.69
CA HIS A 728 -2.79 37.77 35.64
C HIS A 728 -4.03 38.71 35.58
N PRO A 729 -4.82 38.76 34.46
CA PRO A 729 -4.65 38.22 33.11
C PRO A 729 -4.86 39.27 31.96
N ILE A 730 -4.92 38.73 30.73
CA ILE A 730 -5.41 39.25 29.43
C ILE A 730 -6.56 40.29 29.49
N MET A 731 -6.49 41.45 28.79
CA MET A 731 -7.16 41.71 27.47
C MET A 731 -6.94 43.12 26.87
N VAL A 732 -7.26 43.24 25.57
CA VAL A 732 -7.23 44.37 24.59
C VAL A 732 -7.92 45.68 25.04
N PRO A 733 -7.41 46.88 24.65
CA PRO A 733 -8.11 48.16 24.78
C PRO A 733 -9.01 48.50 23.57
N THR A 734 -10.09 49.25 23.81
CA THR A 734 -11.04 49.73 22.79
C THR A 734 -11.07 51.25 22.67
N ASN A 735 -11.57 51.77 21.54
CA ASN A 735 -12.08 53.12 21.35
C ASN A 735 -13.33 52.99 20.43
N SER A 736 -14.57 53.16 20.93
CA SER A 736 -15.27 54.41 21.27
C SER A 736 -16.02 55.00 20.04
N ASN A 737 -17.21 55.60 20.14
CA ASN A 737 -17.97 56.04 21.32
C ASN A 737 -19.50 56.23 21.03
N VAL A 738 -20.33 56.45 22.07
CA VAL A 738 -21.67 57.12 22.04
C VAL A 738 -22.83 56.37 21.32
N THR A 739 -24.08 56.20 21.83
CA THR A 739 -24.79 56.62 23.07
C THR A 739 -25.72 55.50 23.59
N ALA A 740 -26.33 55.66 24.78
CA ALA A 740 -27.09 54.59 25.48
C ALA A 740 -28.61 54.84 25.63
N THR A 741 -29.39 53.74 25.68
CA THR A 741 -30.70 53.64 26.37
C THR A 741 -30.90 52.22 26.94
N THR A 742 -31.98 51.95 27.68
CA THR A 742 -31.94 51.05 28.85
C THR A 742 -32.80 49.77 28.78
N ALA A 743 -32.26 48.67 29.34
CA ALA A 743 -32.92 47.48 29.94
C ALA A 743 -33.82 46.53 29.10
N ASN A 744 -33.45 45.24 29.18
CA ASN A 744 -34.27 44.02 29.23
C ASN A 744 -35.62 43.96 28.45
N SER A 745 -35.66 43.16 27.38
CA SER A 745 -36.43 41.89 27.40
C SER A 745 -36.21 41.02 26.16
N ASN A 746 -36.21 39.70 26.38
CA ASN A 746 -36.38 38.61 25.41
C ASN A 746 -35.34 38.47 24.27
N ALA A 747 -35.25 37.24 23.75
CA ALA A 747 -34.20 36.80 22.82
C ALA A 747 -34.75 36.35 21.46
N THR A 748 -33.81 36.10 20.53
CA THR A 748 -33.99 35.36 19.27
C THR A 748 -34.68 36.13 18.13
N THR A 749 -33.85 36.74 17.29
CA THR A 749 -34.22 37.32 15.99
C THR A 749 -34.44 36.23 14.92
N SER A 750 -35.43 36.45 14.06
CA SER A 750 -35.43 36.02 12.65
C SER A 750 -34.35 36.82 11.87
N THR A 751 -33.84 36.52 10.68
CA THR A 751 -34.06 35.51 9.61
C THR A 751 -32.74 35.50 8.78
N THR A 752 -32.41 34.63 7.82
CA THR A 752 -33.12 33.68 6.93
C THR A 752 -32.12 32.61 6.47
N SER A 753 -32.57 31.45 5.96
CA SER A 753 -31.71 30.57 5.15
C SER A 753 -32.52 29.67 4.20
N THR A 754 -32.06 29.54 2.96
CA THR A 754 -32.69 28.75 1.88
C THR A 754 -32.30 27.28 1.96
N ALA A 755 -33.28 26.39 1.91
CA ALA A 755 -33.04 24.95 1.84
C ALA A 755 -32.74 24.50 0.39
N HIS A 756 -31.52 23.98 0.17
CA HIS A 756 -31.25 23.07 -0.95
C HIS A 756 -31.30 21.63 -0.43
N SER A 757 -32.29 20.86 -0.87
CA SER A 757 -32.36 19.42 -0.64
C SER A 757 -31.44 18.69 -1.63
N SER A 758 -30.41 18.01 -1.14
CA SER A 758 -29.51 17.20 -1.96
C SER A 758 -30.20 15.98 -2.57
N GLU A 759 -29.98 15.72 -3.85
CA GLU A 759 -30.38 14.46 -4.50
C GLU A 759 -29.60 13.28 -3.90
N GLY A 760 -30.30 12.17 -3.63
CA GLY A 760 -29.72 10.97 -3.02
C GLY A 760 -29.34 9.93 -4.08
N ASP A 761 -28.05 9.71 -4.29
CA ASP A 761 -27.51 8.77 -5.27
C ASP A 761 -27.67 7.30 -4.80
N ILE A 762 -28.80 6.66 -5.13
CA ILE A 762 -29.13 5.29 -4.69
C ILE A 762 -28.26 4.26 -5.43
N ARG A 763 -27.16 3.83 -4.81
CA ARG A 763 -26.26 2.80 -5.34
C ARG A 763 -26.54 1.42 -4.73
N ILE A 764 -27.21 0.54 -5.46
CA ILE A 764 -27.46 -0.85 -5.02
C ILE A 764 -26.19 -1.71 -5.26
N ASN A 765 -25.58 -2.19 -4.17
CA ASN A 765 -24.29 -2.88 -4.25
C ASN A 765 -24.44 -4.40 -4.36
N TRP A 766 -24.71 -4.87 -5.58
CA TRP A 766 -24.98 -6.29 -5.88
C TRP A 766 -23.76 -7.22 -5.70
N THR A 767 -23.60 -7.84 -4.52
CA THR A 767 -22.79 -9.06 -4.28
C THR A 767 -23.27 -9.87 -3.07
N ASN A 768 -23.75 -11.10 -3.30
CA ASN A 768 -23.80 -12.24 -2.37
C ASN A 768 -24.33 -12.03 -0.92
N GLY A 769 -25.62 -11.71 -0.78
CA GLY A 769 -26.40 -11.96 0.44
C GLY A 769 -27.16 -13.30 0.39
N ALA A 770 -27.44 -13.91 1.54
CA ALA A 770 -28.21 -15.16 1.64
C ALA A 770 -29.72 -14.88 1.71
N GLU A 771 -30.39 -14.86 0.56
CA GLU A 771 -31.81 -14.53 0.44
C GLU A 771 -32.74 -15.76 0.34
N SER A 772 -34.00 -15.52 0.68
CA SER A 772 -35.08 -16.51 0.71
C SER A 772 -35.45 -17.01 -0.71
N ALA A 773 -36.35 -17.99 -0.80
CA ALA A 773 -36.79 -18.51 -2.10
C ALA A 773 -37.67 -17.54 -2.90
N SER A 774 -38.34 -16.56 -2.25
CA SER A 774 -39.33 -15.68 -2.90
C SER A 774 -38.76 -14.50 -3.67
N ASP A 775 -37.53 -14.07 -3.36
CA ASP A 775 -36.97 -12.80 -3.90
C ASP A 775 -36.21 -12.97 -5.24
N LYS A 776 -36.33 -14.13 -5.88
CA LYS A 776 -35.47 -14.54 -7.00
C LYS A 776 -35.95 -14.13 -8.39
N GLY A 777 -37.22 -13.72 -8.55
CA GLY A 777 -37.75 -13.13 -9.79
C GLY A 777 -37.53 -11.60 -9.84
N LYS A 778 -37.81 -10.91 -8.72
CA LYS A 778 -37.71 -9.44 -8.56
C LYS A 778 -36.52 -8.81 -9.28
N ARG A 779 -35.33 -9.41 -9.17
CA ARG A 779 -34.06 -8.91 -9.73
C ARG A 779 -34.01 -8.70 -11.26
N PHE A 780 -35.01 -9.14 -12.04
CA PHE A 780 -35.15 -8.75 -13.46
C PHE A 780 -36.17 -7.61 -13.62
N LEU A 781 -37.33 -7.72 -12.96
CA LEU A 781 -38.35 -6.68 -12.83
C LEU A 781 -37.76 -5.35 -12.31
N ASP A 782 -36.98 -5.41 -11.22
CA ASP A 782 -36.35 -4.25 -10.58
C ASP A 782 -35.44 -3.50 -11.58
N VAL A 783 -34.63 -4.23 -12.38
CA VAL A 783 -33.71 -3.63 -13.35
C VAL A 783 -34.44 -3.11 -14.61
N LEU A 784 -35.54 -3.74 -15.03
CA LEU A 784 -36.40 -3.18 -16.08
C LEU A 784 -37.02 -1.85 -15.64
N LEU A 785 -37.44 -1.73 -14.39
CA LEU A 785 -37.98 -0.48 -13.82
C LEU A 785 -36.86 0.57 -13.68
N GLU A 786 -35.68 0.22 -13.16
CA GLU A 786 -34.51 1.13 -13.11
C GLU A 786 -34.12 1.67 -14.50
N LEU A 787 -34.14 0.83 -15.55
CA LEU A 787 -33.89 1.26 -16.93
C LEU A 787 -35.00 2.18 -17.48
N CYS A 788 -36.23 2.04 -16.98
CA CYS A 788 -37.35 2.91 -17.35
C CYS A 788 -37.31 4.27 -16.63
N ASP A 789 -37.05 4.29 -15.32
CA ASP A 789 -36.88 5.53 -14.56
C ASP A 789 -35.62 6.31 -14.98
N ALA A 790 -34.63 5.63 -15.56
CA ALA A 790 -33.49 6.25 -16.26
C ALA A 790 -33.81 6.76 -17.70
N GLY A 791 -35.03 6.53 -18.22
CA GLY A 791 -35.47 6.96 -19.55
C GLY A 791 -34.84 6.20 -20.73
N LEU A 792 -34.25 5.02 -20.48
CA LEU A 792 -33.51 4.22 -21.45
C LEU A 792 -34.39 3.20 -22.19
N VAL A 793 -35.52 2.82 -21.59
CA VAL A 793 -36.65 2.16 -22.26
C VAL A 793 -37.60 3.25 -22.73
N GLN A 794 -38.08 3.19 -23.98
CA GLN A 794 -38.91 4.23 -24.59
C GLN A 794 -40.01 3.60 -25.47
N PRO A 795 -41.24 4.15 -25.49
CA PRO A 795 -42.33 3.56 -26.26
C PRO A 795 -42.02 3.45 -27.75
N GLY A 796 -42.47 2.37 -28.38
CA GLY A 796 -42.19 2.03 -29.78
C GLY A 796 -40.74 1.63 -30.08
N LYS A 797 -39.84 1.54 -29.08
CA LYS A 797 -38.44 1.10 -29.28
C LYS A 797 -38.21 -0.31 -28.75
N LYS A 798 -37.56 -1.12 -29.60
CA LYS A 798 -37.10 -2.47 -29.32
C LYS A 798 -36.06 -2.48 -28.18
N LEU A 799 -36.30 -3.25 -27.13
CA LEU A 799 -35.51 -3.38 -25.89
C LEU A 799 -34.03 -3.73 -26.15
N LYS A 800 -33.71 -4.48 -27.21
CA LYS A 800 -32.33 -4.79 -27.60
C LYS A 800 -31.50 -3.55 -27.95
N ASN A 801 -32.15 -2.44 -28.29
CA ASN A 801 -31.51 -1.16 -28.59
C ASN A 801 -31.26 -0.33 -27.31
N THR A 802 -31.73 -0.76 -26.14
CA THR A 802 -31.48 -0.09 -24.85
C THR A 802 -30.01 -0.26 -24.46
N ALA A 803 -29.24 0.82 -24.58
CA ALA A 803 -27.86 0.87 -24.09
C ALA A 803 -27.85 0.87 -22.55
N ILE A 804 -27.26 -0.15 -21.94
CA ILE A 804 -27.25 -0.34 -20.48
C ILE A 804 -25.96 0.26 -19.86
N PRO A 805 -26.05 1.31 -19.03
CA PRO A 805 -24.91 1.87 -18.33
C PRO A 805 -24.30 0.89 -17.33
N ALA A 806 -22.97 0.86 -17.23
CA ALA A 806 -22.25 0.07 -16.23
C ALA A 806 -22.52 0.54 -14.77
N SER A 807 -23.06 1.76 -14.60
CA SER A 807 -23.55 2.28 -13.32
C SER A 807 -24.82 1.59 -12.82
N ILE A 808 -25.69 1.14 -13.73
CA ILE A 808 -26.92 0.39 -13.40
C ILE A 808 -26.57 -1.09 -13.20
N LEU A 809 -25.80 -1.70 -14.12
CA LEU A 809 -25.51 -3.12 -14.06
C LEU A 809 -24.03 -3.47 -14.32
N LYS A 810 -23.40 -4.16 -13.35
CA LYS A 810 -22.00 -4.65 -13.42
C LYS A 810 -21.74 -5.68 -14.54
N ASN A 811 -22.77 -6.20 -15.21
CA ASN A 811 -22.64 -7.12 -16.36
C ASN A 811 -23.74 -6.84 -17.40
N PRO A 812 -23.61 -5.75 -18.21
CA PRO A 812 -24.62 -5.40 -19.20
C PRO A 812 -24.77 -6.47 -20.29
N SER A 813 -23.68 -7.20 -20.61
CA SER A 813 -23.67 -8.24 -21.66
C SER A 813 -24.63 -9.40 -21.42
N GLY A 814 -24.99 -9.68 -20.17
CA GLY A 814 -26.02 -10.66 -19.87
C GLY A 814 -27.42 -10.11 -20.13
N MET A 815 -27.62 -8.81 -19.85
CA MET A 815 -28.93 -8.16 -19.84
C MET A 815 -29.37 -7.80 -21.25
N THR A 816 -28.45 -7.37 -22.12
CA THR A 816 -28.69 -7.28 -23.56
C THR A 816 -29.35 -8.56 -24.09
N HIS A 817 -28.86 -9.76 -23.72
CA HIS A 817 -29.47 -11.01 -24.17
C HIS A 817 -30.89 -11.27 -23.65
N CYS A 818 -31.20 -10.88 -22.42
CA CYS A 818 -32.57 -11.04 -21.92
C CYS A 818 -33.53 -10.00 -22.52
N LEU A 819 -33.06 -8.77 -22.77
CA LEU A 819 -33.80 -7.76 -23.53
C LEU A 819 -34.03 -8.18 -25.00
N GLU A 820 -33.02 -8.78 -25.63
CA GLU A 820 -33.11 -9.36 -26.99
C GLU A 820 -34.13 -10.50 -27.08
N VAL A 821 -34.30 -11.31 -26.03
CA VAL A 821 -35.37 -12.32 -25.95
C VAL A 821 -36.71 -11.66 -25.62
N GLY A 822 -36.74 -10.59 -24.83
CA GLY A 822 -37.95 -9.80 -24.59
C GLY A 822 -38.58 -9.31 -25.88
N ASP A 823 -37.79 -8.64 -26.74
CA ASP A 823 -38.21 -8.23 -28.10
C ASP A 823 -38.69 -9.38 -29.00
N PHE A 824 -38.26 -10.62 -28.72
CA PHE A 824 -38.56 -11.79 -29.53
C PHE A 824 -39.83 -12.52 -29.10
N CYS A 825 -40.31 -12.34 -27.86
CA CYS A 825 -41.44 -13.11 -27.33
C CYS A 825 -42.48 -12.33 -26.51
N CYS A 826 -42.28 -11.03 -26.27
CA CYS A 826 -43.23 -10.19 -25.53
C CYS A 826 -44.09 -9.34 -26.46
N ASP A 827 -45.28 -8.94 -26.00
CA ASP A 827 -46.10 -7.96 -26.72
C ASP A 827 -45.48 -6.56 -26.61
N SER A 828 -45.38 -5.88 -27.74
CA SER A 828 -45.13 -4.44 -27.86
C SER A 828 -45.94 -3.59 -26.87
N ALA A 829 -47.21 -3.91 -26.63
CA ALA A 829 -48.07 -3.19 -25.71
C ALA A 829 -47.61 -3.32 -24.24
N ASP A 830 -47.01 -4.45 -23.85
CA ASP A 830 -46.42 -4.60 -22.52
C ASP A 830 -45.10 -3.84 -22.39
N ILE A 831 -44.30 -3.79 -23.46
CA ILE A 831 -43.08 -2.98 -23.52
C ILE A 831 -43.44 -1.49 -23.38
N ASP A 832 -44.46 -1.01 -24.09
CA ASP A 832 -44.95 0.38 -24.01
C ASP A 832 -45.59 0.70 -22.65
N LEU A 833 -46.29 -0.24 -22.02
CA LEU A 833 -46.85 -0.07 -20.67
C LEU A 833 -45.76 0.02 -19.59
N VAL A 834 -44.61 -0.63 -19.77
CA VAL A 834 -43.42 -0.38 -18.95
C VAL A 834 -42.83 0.98 -19.31
N ALA A 835 -42.52 1.22 -20.59
CA ALA A 835 -41.81 2.41 -21.08
C ALA A 835 -42.52 3.76 -20.86
N THR A 836 -43.83 3.75 -20.59
CA THR A 836 -44.62 4.94 -20.22
C THR A 836 -44.68 5.20 -18.72
N TYR A 837 -44.05 4.37 -17.88
CA TYR A 837 -43.88 4.60 -16.46
C TYR A 837 -42.76 5.62 -16.19
N ASN A 838 -43.02 6.52 -15.24
CA ASN A 838 -42.05 7.47 -14.73
C ASN A 838 -42.45 7.80 -13.28
N GLU A 839 -41.62 7.41 -12.30
CA GLU A 839 -41.95 7.54 -10.89
C GLU A 839 -42.20 8.99 -10.45
N LYS A 840 -41.61 10.00 -11.12
CA LYS A 840 -41.80 11.42 -10.78
C LYS A 840 -43.20 11.94 -11.11
N HIS A 841 -43.97 11.26 -11.95
CA HIS A 841 -45.29 11.71 -12.43
C HIS A 841 -46.38 10.61 -12.50
N GLY A 842 -46.11 9.41 -11.98
CA GLY A 842 -47.03 8.28 -12.05
C GLY A 842 -48.15 8.29 -11.01
N ASP A 843 -49.39 8.06 -11.44
CA ASP A 843 -50.44 7.56 -10.54
C ASP A 843 -50.19 6.09 -10.17
N ASN A 844 -50.63 5.67 -8.98
CA ASN A 844 -50.51 4.29 -8.50
C ASN A 844 -51.12 3.27 -9.47
N THR A 845 -52.20 3.64 -10.18
CA THR A 845 -52.81 2.76 -11.20
C THR A 845 -51.82 2.43 -12.31
N LYS A 846 -51.06 3.43 -12.79
CA LYS A 846 -50.01 3.23 -13.81
C LYS A 846 -48.85 2.41 -13.27
N LYS A 847 -48.43 2.64 -12.01
CA LYS A 847 -47.37 1.83 -11.37
C LYS A 847 -47.73 0.35 -11.33
N VAL A 848 -48.97 0.03 -10.96
CA VAL A 848 -49.48 -1.36 -10.96
C VAL A 848 -49.57 -1.95 -12.37
N GLN A 849 -49.97 -1.15 -13.37
CA GLN A 849 -49.99 -1.61 -14.78
C GLN A 849 -48.59 -1.93 -15.32
N ALA A 850 -47.61 -1.05 -15.09
CA ALA A 850 -46.22 -1.25 -15.51
C ALA A 850 -45.56 -2.45 -14.82
N ILE A 851 -45.75 -2.62 -13.51
CA ILE A 851 -45.27 -3.80 -12.77
C ILE A 851 -45.88 -5.09 -13.36
N ASN A 852 -47.19 -5.11 -13.61
CA ASN A 852 -47.85 -6.28 -14.18
C ASN A 852 -47.38 -6.60 -15.62
N ALA A 853 -47.03 -5.58 -16.42
CA ALA A 853 -46.46 -5.76 -17.75
C ALA A 853 -45.02 -6.30 -17.69
N ALA A 854 -44.17 -5.74 -16.84
CA ALA A 854 -42.80 -6.22 -16.64
C ALA A 854 -42.75 -7.67 -16.08
N VAL A 855 -43.73 -8.09 -15.27
CA VAL A 855 -43.88 -9.50 -14.84
C VAL A 855 -44.26 -10.40 -16.02
N ARG A 856 -45.16 -9.98 -16.92
CA ARG A 856 -45.46 -10.73 -18.16
C ARG A 856 -44.24 -10.86 -19.05
N ILE A 857 -43.40 -9.83 -19.12
CA ILE A 857 -42.11 -9.84 -19.84
C ILE A 857 -41.13 -10.85 -19.19
N GLU A 858 -41.00 -10.89 -17.86
CA GLU A 858 -40.20 -11.92 -17.15
C GLU A 858 -40.70 -13.33 -17.48
N ASP A 859 -42.02 -13.57 -17.38
CA ASP A 859 -42.63 -14.87 -17.64
C ASP A 859 -42.44 -15.31 -19.10
N ALA A 860 -42.67 -14.43 -20.07
CA ALA A 860 -42.49 -14.72 -21.50
C ALA A 860 -41.02 -15.09 -21.83
N ILE A 861 -40.05 -14.29 -21.36
CA ILE A 861 -38.62 -14.59 -21.52
C ILE A 861 -38.27 -15.93 -20.86
N TYR A 862 -38.74 -16.17 -19.64
CA TYR A 862 -38.50 -17.43 -18.92
C TYR A 862 -39.08 -18.63 -19.68
N HIS A 863 -40.29 -18.53 -20.23
CA HIS A 863 -40.90 -19.59 -21.02
C HIS A 863 -40.14 -19.85 -22.33
N LYS A 864 -39.79 -18.81 -23.10
CA LYS A 864 -39.05 -18.95 -24.36
C LYS A 864 -37.65 -19.54 -24.16
N VAL A 865 -36.95 -19.14 -23.08
CA VAL A 865 -35.65 -19.71 -22.70
C VAL A 865 -35.70 -21.20 -22.37
N PHE A 866 -36.85 -21.72 -21.92
CA PHE A 866 -37.05 -23.16 -21.68
C PHE A 866 -37.47 -23.93 -22.94
N GLU A 867 -38.11 -23.27 -23.89
CA GLU A 867 -38.43 -23.81 -25.22
C GLU A 867 -37.15 -24.15 -26.00
N PHE A 868 -36.17 -23.24 -25.95
CA PHE A 868 -34.80 -23.44 -26.47
C PHE A 868 -34.04 -24.63 -25.85
N LYS A 869 -34.54 -25.23 -24.75
CA LYS A 869 -33.91 -26.34 -24.04
C LYS A 869 -34.72 -27.63 -24.12
N GLU A 870 -34.43 -28.43 -25.14
CA GLU A 870 -34.97 -29.79 -25.29
C GLU A 870 -34.67 -30.66 -24.05
N LYS A 871 -35.73 -31.05 -23.34
CA LYS A 871 -35.62 -31.79 -22.08
C LYS A 871 -35.47 -33.29 -22.33
N ARG A 872 -34.36 -33.87 -21.88
CA ARG A 872 -34.30 -35.31 -21.60
C ARG A 872 -35.20 -35.63 -20.39
N PRO A 873 -35.91 -36.79 -20.35
CA PRO A 873 -36.78 -37.17 -19.23
C PRO A 873 -36.12 -37.13 -17.85
N GLU A 874 -34.79 -37.33 -17.78
CA GLU A 874 -34.00 -37.35 -16.55
C GLU A 874 -33.84 -35.96 -15.89
N GLU A 875 -33.92 -34.86 -16.65
CA GLU A 875 -33.59 -33.52 -16.14
C GLU A 875 -34.73 -32.79 -15.41
N TYR A 876 -35.93 -33.35 -15.42
CA TYR A 876 -37.14 -32.71 -14.85
C TYR A 876 -37.06 -32.45 -13.33
N THR A 877 -36.08 -33.01 -12.62
CA THR A 877 -35.88 -32.86 -11.16
C THR A 877 -35.22 -31.56 -10.73
N LYS A 878 -34.66 -30.76 -11.65
CA LYS A 878 -34.03 -29.46 -11.34
C LYS A 878 -34.58 -28.36 -12.24
N VAL A 879 -35.55 -27.61 -11.72
CA VAL A 879 -35.98 -26.35 -12.35
C VAL A 879 -34.84 -25.33 -12.23
N PRO A 880 -34.27 -24.82 -13.35
CA PRO A 880 -33.41 -23.64 -13.33
C PRO A 880 -34.12 -22.48 -12.62
N GLY A 881 -33.52 -21.92 -11.59
CA GLY A 881 -34.13 -20.77 -10.90
C GLY A 881 -34.19 -19.55 -11.82
N ARG A 882 -35.30 -18.80 -11.78
CA ARG A 882 -35.62 -17.55 -12.52
C ARG A 882 -34.58 -16.41 -12.45
N ASN A 883 -33.43 -16.63 -11.82
CA ASN A 883 -32.35 -15.66 -11.79
C ASN A 883 -31.86 -15.34 -13.21
N PHE A 884 -31.78 -14.05 -13.48
CA PHE A 884 -31.37 -13.45 -14.75
C PHE A 884 -30.06 -14.02 -15.32
N LEU A 885 -29.03 -14.30 -14.50
CA LEU A 885 -27.76 -14.89 -14.99
C LEU A 885 -27.93 -16.31 -15.56
N GLY A 886 -28.88 -17.09 -15.03
CA GLY A 886 -29.23 -18.40 -15.56
C GLY A 886 -29.87 -18.28 -16.95
N MET A 887 -30.80 -17.34 -17.12
CA MET A 887 -31.45 -17.08 -18.41
C MET A 887 -30.43 -16.61 -19.46
N ALA A 888 -29.60 -15.61 -19.12
CA ALA A 888 -28.54 -15.10 -20.00
C ALA A 888 -27.51 -16.19 -20.42
N LYS A 889 -27.25 -17.20 -19.57
CA LYS A 889 -26.41 -18.35 -19.93
C LYS A 889 -27.07 -19.25 -20.97
N HIS A 890 -28.34 -19.60 -20.78
CA HIS A 890 -29.08 -20.45 -21.71
C HIS A 890 -29.30 -19.77 -23.08
N ILE A 891 -29.47 -18.44 -23.12
CA ILE A 891 -29.57 -17.68 -24.37
C ILE A 891 -28.25 -17.71 -25.16
N LYS A 892 -27.10 -17.61 -24.47
CA LYS A 892 -25.77 -17.80 -25.10
C LYS A 892 -25.56 -19.22 -25.63
N GLU A 893 -26.03 -20.23 -24.90
CA GLU A 893 -26.01 -21.64 -25.35
C GLU A 893 -26.86 -21.83 -26.62
N TYR A 894 -28.08 -21.26 -26.65
CA TYR A 894 -28.98 -21.32 -27.80
C TYR A 894 -28.43 -20.61 -29.05
N ARG A 895 -27.92 -19.38 -28.92
CA ARG A 895 -27.26 -18.68 -30.05
C ARG A 895 -26.00 -19.40 -30.54
N THR A 896 -25.34 -20.18 -29.69
CA THR A 896 -24.23 -21.05 -30.11
C THR A 896 -24.73 -22.21 -30.98
N ARG A 897 -25.92 -22.79 -30.72
CA ARG A 897 -26.55 -23.76 -31.65
C ARG A 897 -26.85 -23.10 -33.00
N ILE A 898 -27.55 -21.95 -33.01
CA ILE A 898 -27.89 -21.21 -34.25
C ILE A 898 -26.64 -20.92 -35.07
N LYS A 899 -25.57 -20.43 -34.44
CA LYS A 899 -24.29 -20.14 -35.11
C LYS A 899 -23.72 -21.39 -35.78
N ASN A 900 -23.69 -22.51 -35.05
CA ASN A 900 -23.10 -23.77 -35.54
C ASN A 900 -23.95 -24.39 -36.66
N ALA A 901 -25.28 -24.39 -36.53
CA ALA A 901 -26.20 -24.95 -37.52
C ALA A 901 -26.17 -24.18 -38.84
N ASN A 902 -26.14 -22.84 -38.78
CA ASN A 902 -26.02 -21.97 -39.96
C ASN A 902 -24.57 -21.71 -40.41
N THR A 903 -23.59 -22.46 -39.88
CA THR A 903 -22.14 -22.35 -40.19
C THR A 903 -21.53 -20.94 -40.16
N MET A 904 -22.12 -20.00 -39.42
CA MET A 904 -21.77 -18.58 -39.45
C MET A 904 -20.38 -18.30 -38.82
N ASP A 905 -19.45 -17.63 -39.52
CA ASP A 905 -18.19 -17.12 -38.90
C ASP A 905 -18.38 -15.78 -38.13
N THR A 906 -19.46 -15.68 -37.36
CA THR A 906 -19.70 -14.52 -36.49
C THR A 906 -18.84 -14.62 -35.23
N ARG A 907 -17.79 -13.80 -35.14
CA ARG A 907 -16.92 -13.73 -33.94
C ARG A 907 -17.63 -13.17 -32.70
N ILE A 908 -18.81 -12.57 -32.87
CA ILE A 908 -19.59 -11.91 -31.82
C ILE A 908 -20.96 -12.60 -31.71
N LEU A 909 -21.24 -13.30 -30.61
CA LEU A 909 -22.53 -13.99 -30.39
C LEU A 909 -23.75 -13.04 -30.30
N LEU A 910 -23.53 -11.74 -30.07
CA LEU A 910 -24.59 -10.72 -30.12
C LEU A 910 -25.11 -10.48 -31.56
N SER A 911 -24.32 -10.74 -32.61
CA SER A 911 -24.77 -10.56 -34.00
C SER A 911 -25.42 -11.80 -34.61
N VAL A 912 -25.66 -12.86 -33.81
CA VAL A 912 -26.43 -14.04 -34.24
C VAL A 912 -27.90 -13.78 -33.92
N PRO A 913 -28.81 -13.74 -34.91
CA PRO A 913 -30.23 -13.52 -34.65
C PRO A 913 -30.82 -14.67 -33.82
N LEU A 914 -31.91 -14.38 -33.11
CA LEU A 914 -32.78 -15.41 -32.57
C LEU A 914 -33.72 -15.91 -33.68
N MET A 915 -34.10 -17.17 -33.60
CA MET A 915 -35.07 -17.82 -34.50
C MET A 915 -35.92 -18.79 -33.67
N GLU A 916 -36.88 -19.46 -34.31
CA GLU A 916 -37.71 -20.44 -33.61
C GLU A 916 -37.06 -21.82 -33.46
N VAL A 917 -37.51 -22.58 -32.47
CA VAL A 917 -36.97 -23.91 -32.15
C VAL A 917 -37.16 -24.89 -33.31
N GLU A 918 -38.34 -24.86 -33.94
CA GLU A 918 -38.71 -25.69 -35.09
C GLU A 918 -37.90 -25.34 -36.33
N ASP A 919 -37.51 -24.07 -36.51
CA ASP A 919 -36.67 -23.63 -37.62
C ASP A 919 -35.22 -24.07 -37.43
N LEU A 920 -34.68 -23.86 -36.23
CA LEU A 920 -33.34 -24.36 -35.88
C LEU A 920 -33.26 -25.89 -36.06
N LYS A 921 -34.30 -26.64 -35.66
CA LYS A 921 -34.33 -28.10 -35.85
C LYS A 921 -34.35 -28.50 -37.31
N ARG A 922 -35.14 -27.82 -38.17
CA ARG A 922 -35.17 -28.09 -39.61
C ARG A 922 -33.78 -27.88 -40.25
N ILE A 923 -33.02 -26.90 -39.79
CA ILE A 923 -31.64 -26.65 -40.23
C ILE A 923 -30.66 -27.68 -39.63
N GLU A 924 -30.74 -27.99 -38.33
CA GLU A 924 -29.92 -29.03 -37.67
C GLU A 924 -30.17 -30.44 -38.23
N MET A 925 -31.35 -30.71 -38.80
CA MET A 925 -31.69 -31.96 -39.50
C MET A 925 -31.36 -31.95 -41.01
N GLY A 926 -30.96 -30.80 -41.58
CA GLY A 926 -30.66 -30.66 -43.00
C GLY A 926 -31.89 -30.67 -43.92
N GLU A 927 -33.09 -30.37 -43.40
CA GLU A 927 -34.33 -30.29 -44.17
C GLU A 927 -34.48 -28.95 -44.92
N VAL A 928 -33.66 -27.95 -44.59
CA VAL A 928 -33.62 -26.63 -45.22
C VAL A 928 -32.16 -26.27 -45.54
N ASP A 929 -31.89 -25.97 -46.81
CA ASP A 929 -30.59 -25.51 -47.30
C ASP A 929 -30.35 -24.07 -46.78
N PRO A 930 -29.25 -23.75 -46.07
CA PRO A 930 -29.05 -22.48 -45.35
C PRO A 930 -28.71 -21.27 -46.25
N SER A 931 -29.34 -21.20 -47.42
CA SER A 931 -29.34 -20.01 -48.27
C SER A 931 -30.25 -18.92 -47.67
N PRO A 932 -29.84 -17.64 -47.63
CA PRO A 932 -30.69 -16.58 -47.13
C PRO A 932 -31.92 -16.41 -48.03
N SER A 933 -33.13 -16.55 -47.48
CA SER A 933 -34.35 -16.22 -48.20
C SER A 933 -34.37 -14.72 -48.53
N ALA A 934 -34.50 -14.37 -49.81
CA ALA A 934 -34.41 -12.99 -50.32
C ALA A 934 -35.50 -12.02 -49.79
N THR A 935 -36.43 -12.50 -48.97
CA THR A 935 -37.53 -11.77 -48.33
C THR A 935 -37.10 -10.78 -47.24
N VAL A 936 -35.88 -10.89 -46.70
CA VAL A 936 -35.41 -10.05 -45.58
C VAL A 936 -34.67 -8.81 -46.08
N GLU A 937 -33.87 -8.92 -47.14
CA GLU A 937 -33.14 -7.77 -47.71
C GLU A 937 -34.10 -6.75 -48.35
N SER A 938 -35.22 -7.21 -48.93
CA SER A 938 -36.25 -6.30 -49.48
C SER A 938 -36.91 -5.44 -48.40
N GLN A 939 -37.18 -5.99 -47.21
CA GLN A 939 -37.80 -5.22 -46.11
C GLN A 939 -36.85 -4.17 -45.53
N ILE A 940 -35.54 -4.43 -45.55
CA ILE A 940 -34.53 -3.46 -45.10
C ILE A 940 -34.39 -2.31 -46.11
N GLN A 941 -34.51 -2.59 -47.42
CA GLN A 941 -34.46 -1.55 -48.45
C GLN A 941 -35.72 -0.68 -48.48
N GLU A 942 -36.92 -1.25 -48.26
CA GLU A 942 -38.17 -0.46 -48.18
C GLU A 942 -38.20 0.48 -46.94
N GLU A 943 -37.60 0.09 -45.80
CA GLU A 943 -37.49 0.99 -44.64
C GLU A 943 -36.48 2.14 -44.84
N GLU A 944 -35.40 1.97 -45.61
CA GLU A 944 -34.42 3.05 -45.86
C GLU A 944 -34.91 4.09 -46.88
N GLU A 945 -35.60 3.70 -47.97
CA GLU A 945 -36.16 4.68 -48.92
C GLU A 945 -37.24 5.56 -48.27
N HIS A 946 -38.05 5.01 -47.35
CA HIS A 946 -39.17 5.73 -46.75
C HIS A 946 -38.77 6.86 -45.80
N VAL A 947 -37.51 6.89 -45.32
CA VAL A 947 -36.97 7.94 -44.44
C VAL A 947 -36.49 9.18 -45.22
N LEU A 948 -36.10 9.03 -46.50
CA LEU A 948 -35.49 10.11 -47.29
C LEU A 948 -36.48 11.15 -47.84
N HIS A 949 -37.79 10.90 -47.78
CA HIS A 949 -38.81 11.79 -48.35
C HIS A 949 -39.63 12.61 -47.33
N ALA A 950 -39.33 12.51 -46.02
CA ALA A 950 -40.10 13.19 -44.96
C ALA A 950 -39.62 14.61 -44.60
N ALA A 951 -38.77 15.24 -45.44
CA ALA A 951 -38.01 16.44 -45.09
C ALA A 951 -38.45 17.74 -45.81
N ASP A 952 -39.66 17.80 -46.39
CA ASP A 952 -40.13 19.02 -47.09
C ASP A 952 -41.66 19.22 -47.01
N ALA A 953 -42.18 19.53 -45.81
CA ALA A 953 -43.60 19.87 -45.61
C ALA A 953 -43.87 20.83 -44.42
N ALA A 954 -44.04 22.11 -44.75
CA ALA A 954 -44.98 23.08 -44.17
C ALA A 954 -45.05 23.32 -42.63
N ALA A 955 -44.65 24.52 -42.22
CA ALA A 955 -45.23 25.20 -41.04
C ALA A 955 -46.49 26.00 -41.45
N VAL A 956 -47.44 26.23 -40.51
CA VAL A 956 -48.42 27.36 -40.40
C VAL A 956 -49.63 26.98 -39.51
N SER A 957 -50.28 27.97 -38.86
CA SER A 957 -51.61 27.93 -38.21
C SER A 957 -51.79 27.04 -36.95
N THR A 958 -51.81 27.53 -35.71
CA THR A 958 -52.75 28.42 -34.98
C THR A 958 -54.12 27.86 -34.56
N GLY A 959 -54.36 27.85 -33.23
CA GLY A 959 -55.67 28.13 -32.60
C GLY A 959 -56.56 26.94 -32.19
N GLY A 960 -57.45 27.14 -31.21
CA GLY A 960 -58.63 26.26 -31.02
C GLY A 960 -59.05 25.88 -29.58
N VAL A 961 -59.63 26.82 -28.84
CA VAL A 961 -60.34 26.66 -27.56
C VAL A 961 -61.44 25.56 -27.57
N GLY A 962 -61.63 24.84 -26.45
CA GLY A 962 -62.85 24.04 -26.14
C GLY A 962 -62.55 22.78 -25.28
N SER A 963 -62.76 22.67 -23.97
CA SER A 963 -63.82 23.09 -23.03
C SER A 963 -64.92 22.03 -22.79
N ALA A 964 -65.28 21.87 -21.51
CA ALA A 964 -66.58 21.41 -20.96
C ALA A 964 -66.90 19.89 -20.76
N VAL A 965 -67.25 19.60 -19.49
CA VAL A 965 -68.50 18.94 -19.02
C VAL A 965 -68.55 17.42 -18.68
N HIS A 966 -68.67 17.17 -17.36
CA HIS A 966 -69.31 16.03 -16.65
C HIS A 966 -68.69 14.63 -16.85
N GLY A 967 -68.78 13.66 -15.93
CA GLY A 967 -69.36 13.51 -14.59
C GLY A 967 -69.39 12.00 -14.24
N ALA A 968 -69.82 11.47 -13.08
CA ALA A 968 -70.04 11.98 -11.72
C ALA A 968 -70.35 10.75 -10.80
N ARG A 969 -70.00 10.79 -9.50
CA ARG A 969 -70.36 9.82 -8.43
C ARG A 969 -69.72 8.40 -8.56
N GLY A 970 -69.48 7.66 -7.46
CA GLY A 970 -69.53 8.06 -6.05
C GLY A 970 -69.25 6.95 -5.02
N ARG A 971 -68.91 7.39 -3.79
CA ARG A 971 -69.10 6.79 -2.44
C ARG A 971 -69.45 5.28 -2.30
N THR A 972 -68.61 4.54 -1.56
CA THR A 972 -68.82 4.04 -0.16
C THR A 972 -67.49 3.40 0.32
N ALA A 973 -66.92 3.56 1.53
CA ALA A 973 -67.38 3.80 2.91
C ALA A 973 -67.48 2.52 3.77
N GLY A 974 -66.68 2.44 4.84
CA GLY A 974 -66.62 1.34 5.84
C GLY A 974 -65.20 0.75 6.01
N GLY A 975 -64.56 0.70 7.19
CA GLY A 975 -64.85 1.39 8.45
C GLY A 975 -65.11 0.46 9.67
N VAL A 976 -64.06 -0.03 10.34
CA VAL A 976 -64.12 -0.69 11.67
C VAL A 976 -62.88 -0.28 12.50
N GLN A 977 -63.03 -0.16 13.83
CA GLN A 977 -61.97 0.28 14.78
C GLN A 977 -61.59 -0.78 15.82
N ARG A 978 -60.35 -0.68 16.36
CA ARG A 978 -59.81 -1.05 17.71
C ARG A 978 -58.27 -1.04 17.59
N SER A 979 -57.42 -0.29 18.32
CA SER A 979 -57.44 0.28 19.69
C SER A 979 -57.41 -0.81 20.77
N ILE A 980 -56.45 -0.88 21.72
CA ILE A 980 -56.17 0.12 22.80
C ILE A 980 -54.77 -0.13 23.48
N VAL A 981 -54.00 0.94 23.81
CA VAL A 981 -53.12 1.20 25.02
C VAL A 981 -52.00 0.19 25.43
N SER A 982 -50.99 0.54 26.25
CA SER A 982 -49.81 1.47 26.17
C SER A 982 -48.93 1.31 27.45
N PHE A 983 -47.92 2.19 27.69
CA PHE A 983 -47.04 2.29 28.90
C PHE A 983 -46.02 1.13 29.13
N ALA A 984 -44.86 1.31 29.80
CA ALA A 984 -44.10 2.49 30.29
C ALA A 984 -42.59 2.17 30.43
N ALA A 985 -41.75 3.18 30.67
CA ALA A 985 -40.36 3.05 31.16
C ALA A 985 -40.25 3.44 32.66
N PRO A 986 -39.21 2.97 33.38
CA PRO A 986 -38.33 3.90 34.12
C PRO A 986 -36.83 3.51 34.08
N ILE A 987 -35.89 4.43 33.82
CA ILE A 987 -35.14 5.30 34.78
C ILE A 987 -34.04 4.60 35.63
N LEU A 988 -32.82 5.09 35.42
CA LEU A 988 -31.56 5.04 36.21
C LEU A 988 -31.57 4.55 37.67
N ARG A 989 -30.50 3.82 38.05
CA ARG A 989 -29.71 4.12 39.27
C ARG A 989 -28.28 3.56 39.23
N ARG A 990 -27.35 4.29 39.89
CA ARG A 990 -26.04 3.78 40.35
C ARG A 990 -26.20 3.07 41.69
N THR A 991 -25.37 2.05 41.95
CA THR A 991 -24.94 1.63 43.30
C THR A 991 -23.47 1.22 43.25
N ALA A 992 -22.74 1.43 44.35
CA ALA A 992 -21.35 1.02 44.49
C ALA A 992 -21.13 0.35 45.85
N SER A 993 -20.52 -0.83 45.81
CA SER A 993 -20.05 -1.65 46.94
C SER A 993 -19.38 -2.88 46.31
N GLY A 994 -18.21 -3.38 46.74
CA GLY A 994 -17.41 -3.08 47.93
C GLY A 994 -16.91 -4.42 48.49
N GLY A 995 -15.60 -4.65 48.51
CA GLY A 995 -15.07 -6.00 48.73
C GLY A 995 -13.55 -6.12 48.63
N GLU A 996 -12.84 -5.39 49.49
CA GLU A 996 -11.47 -5.70 49.90
C GLU A 996 -11.53 -6.39 51.28
N PRO A 997 -10.51 -7.14 51.75
CA PRO A 997 -9.31 -6.47 52.30
C PRO A 997 -7.97 -7.23 52.22
N SER A 998 -6.90 -6.52 52.62
CA SER A 998 -5.69 -7.03 53.32
C SER A 998 -4.60 -7.77 52.51
N ASN A 999 -3.29 -7.58 52.77
CA ASN A 999 -2.62 -6.64 53.69
C ASN A 999 -1.10 -6.49 53.39
N VAL A 1000 -0.52 -5.31 53.73
CA VAL A 1000 0.88 -5.08 54.19
C VAL A 1000 2.00 -5.31 53.14
N ALA A 1001 3.09 -4.52 53.04
CA ALA A 1001 3.70 -3.53 53.96
C ALA A 1001 4.09 -2.18 53.30
N ASP A 1002 4.52 -1.23 54.14
CA ASP A 1002 4.80 0.18 53.85
C ASP A 1002 6.15 0.50 53.14
N GLY A 1003 6.27 1.72 52.60
CA GLY A 1003 7.46 2.21 51.89
C GLY A 1003 7.43 3.71 51.52
N GLN A 1004 7.33 4.59 52.52
CA GLN A 1004 7.47 6.07 52.42
C GLN A 1004 8.89 6.46 51.89
N VAL A 1005 9.19 7.57 51.19
CA VAL A 1005 8.91 9.02 51.41
C VAL A 1005 9.07 9.83 50.07
N GLU A 1006 8.50 11.05 50.06
CA GLU A 1006 8.66 12.25 49.18
C GLU A 1006 9.93 12.40 48.29
N GLY A 1007 9.89 13.20 47.19
CA GLY A 1007 8.79 14.03 46.66
C GLY A 1007 9.24 15.07 45.60
N LEU A 1008 8.36 16.08 45.38
CA LEU A 1008 8.34 17.12 44.31
C LEU A 1008 7.99 16.61 42.90
#